data_AF-A0A960LTA1-F1
#
_entry.id   AF-A0A960LTA1-F1
#
_cell.length_a   1.000
_cell.length_b   1.000
_cell.length_c   1.000
_cell.angle_alpha   90.00
_cell.angle_beta   90.00
_cell.angle_gamma   90.00
#
_symmetry.space_group_name_H-M   'P 1'
#
loop_
_entity.id
_entity.type
_entity.pdbx_description
1 polymer ?
#
loop_
_entity_poly.entity_id
_entity_poly.type
_entity_poly.pdbx_seq_one_letter_code
_entity_poly.pdbx_strand_id
1 'polypeptide(L)'
;AERPNPGRTDTIRRLTRTEYQNAIRDLLAVEIDAAELLPADESSHGFDNVTVGDLSPALLDRYLTAAQKISRLAVGTHLSEPESRTIRIRPDLTQEEHVEGLPLGTRGGALIRHTFPEDGEYEVRVFLTRDRNEMVEGLRGTHDLEILLNQESAASLKIIPPKNQRDHTGFDANLKARIPVKAGPQDLGVTFVKWPASLEETLRQPYEAHFNYHRHPRLSPAIYQVTITGPFEGKGPGKTPSRDRVFIAHPKSHNEEIDCAKTILTNLMRHAYRRSVEETDLKGPLAFFTEGRKTGGSFDSGIELALSAILVSREFLFRVENDPKDVPPQTPYTLTDFELASRLSFFLWSSLPDDELLQAAEHGELRDPAMLESQARRMLADPRSQSLVTNFADQWLYLRNLDAITPDGRLFPGFDDNLRQAFRQETELLFASVIREDRSVLDLLRTDRVFLNERLAKHYDIPHVYGTRFRPVALSPEEHRGGLLRQGSILTVTSYATRTSPVIRGHWILKNLLGTPPPPPPPNVPALEDNSVSASLPIRERLAEHRKNAACASCHNVMDPPGFALENFDAVGRWRTSEHGLPVDATGGLPDGSEFLGIEGLEAGLLNRPDLFVRTLTEKLMTFALGRGVEPSDASAIRQIVRRAEANDHSFSTIISGLVTSEPFMMRMTE
;
A
#
# COMPACT_ATOMS: atom_id res chain seq x y z
N ALA A 1 36.72 -0.42 4.48
CA ALA A 1 37.77 -1.26 3.83
C ALA A 1 38.89 -0.37 3.26
N GLU A 2 40.10 -0.87 2.96
CA GLU A 2 41.19 -0.06 2.37
C GLU A 2 40.84 0.50 0.97
N ARG A 3 39.84 -0.06 0.28
CA ARG A 3 39.28 0.42 -1.00
C ARG A 3 37.76 0.18 -1.03
N PRO A 4 36.92 1.13 -0.56
CA PRO A 4 35.48 0.94 -0.55
C PRO A 4 34.90 0.93 -1.97
N ASN A 5 33.89 0.08 -2.21
CA ASN A 5 33.10 0.07 -3.44
C ASN A 5 31.60 0.08 -3.05
N PRO A 6 31.00 1.27 -2.89
CA PRO A 6 29.61 1.40 -2.47
C PRO A 6 28.59 1.26 -3.62
N GLY A 7 29.04 0.98 -4.85
CA GLY A 7 28.22 1.04 -6.05
C GLY A 7 27.77 2.45 -6.41
N ARG A 8 26.96 2.56 -7.48
CA ARG A 8 26.40 3.84 -7.96
C ARG A 8 24.88 3.80 -7.94
N THR A 9 24.27 4.76 -7.27
CA THR A 9 22.85 5.13 -7.46
C THR A 9 22.73 6.18 -8.56
N ASP A 10 21.56 6.28 -9.19
CA ASP A 10 21.29 7.36 -10.15
C ASP A 10 21.34 8.73 -9.47
N THR A 11 21.90 9.72 -10.18
CA THR A 11 22.07 11.11 -9.69
C THR A 11 20.73 11.77 -9.40
N ILE A 12 19.69 11.40 -10.15
CA ILE A 12 18.37 12.00 -10.10
C ILE A 12 17.35 10.87 -10.02
N ARG A 13 16.54 10.85 -8.95
CA ARG A 13 15.43 9.92 -8.79
C ARG A 13 14.12 10.65 -8.55
N ARG A 14 13.13 10.39 -9.40
CA ARG A 14 11.77 10.94 -9.25
C ARG A 14 11.07 10.30 -8.05
N LEU A 15 10.28 11.09 -7.32
CA LEU A 15 9.38 10.53 -6.31
C LEU A 15 8.36 9.59 -6.96
N THR A 16 8.21 8.38 -6.42
CA THR A 16 7.12 7.47 -6.81
C THR A 16 5.76 8.06 -6.45
N ARG A 17 4.65 7.52 -6.97
CA ARG A 17 3.28 7.91 -6.56
C ARG A 17 3.11 7.87 -5.04
N THR A 18 3.60 6.80 -4.41
CA THR A 18 3.53 6.61 -2.95
C THR A 18 4.34 7.67 -2.21
N GLU A 19 5.57 7.91 -2.65
CA GLU A 19 6.45 8.91 -2.06
C GLU A 19 5.91 10.34 -2.25
N TYR A 20 5.37 10.66 -3.42
CA TYR A 20 4.74 11.94 -3.70
C TYR A 20 3.51 12.18 -2.80
N GLN A 21 2.62 11.18 -2.68
CA GLN A 21 1.45 11.26 -1.81
C GLN A 21 1.83 11.49 -0.35
N ASN A 22 2.79 10.73 0.17
CA ASN A 22 3.26 10.89 1.55
C ASN A 22 3.97 12.23 1.75
N ALA A 23 4.79 12.68 0.79
CA ALA A 23 5.46 13.97 0.87
C ALA A 23 4.46 15.13 0.90
N ILE A 24 3.37 15.07 0.11
CA ILE A 24 2.29 16.07 0.17
C ILE A 24 1.58 16.05 1.52
N ARG A 25 1.26 14.86 2.06
CA ARG A 25 0.65 14.72 3.39
C ARG A 25 1.56 15.31 4.47
N ASP A 26 2.86 15.04 4.43
CA ASP A 26 3.78 15.46 5.48
C ASP A 26 4.17 16.94 5.35
N LEU A 27 4.24 17.47 4.13
CA LEU A 27 4.49 18.89 3.88
C LEU A 27 3.26 19.76 4.20
N LEU A 28 2.07 19.32 3.81
CA LEU A 28 0.87 20.17 3.76
C LEU A 28 -0.30 19.67 4.60
N ALA A 29 -0.24 18.51 5.24
CA ALA A 29 -1.40 17.89 5.91
C ALA A 29 -2.62 17.73 4.97
N VAL A 30 -2.36 17.52 3.67
CA VAL A 30 -3.38 17.26 2.65
C VAL A 30 -3.31 15.81 2.21
N GLU A 31 -4.42 15.09 2.31
CA GLU A 31 -4.54 13.74 1.74
C GLU A 31 -4.96 13.81 0.27
N ILE A 32 -4.22 13.10 -0.58
CA ILE A 32 -4.51 12.94 -2.01
C ILE A 32 -4.52 11.47 -2.39
N ASP A 33 -5.14 11.15 -3.53
CA ASP A 33 -4.95 9.88 -4.22
C ASP A 33 -4.04 10.11 -5.42
N ALA A 34 -2.77 9.70 -5.30
CA ALA A 34 -1.80 9.86 -6.38
C ALA A 34 -2.11 8.99 -7.61
N ALA A 35 -2.90 7.92 -7.47
CA ALA A 35 -3.28 7.07 -8.61
C ALA A 35 -4.30 7.75 -9.53
N GLU A 36 -5.12 8.68 -9.01
CA GLU A 36 -6.01 9.53 -9.82
C GLU A 36 -5.26 10.66 -10.57
N LEU A 37 -4.09 11.07 -10.06
CA LEU A 37 -3.37 12.26 -10.55
C LEU A 37 -2.22 11.94 -11.50
N LEU A 38 -1.46 10.88 -11.22
CA LEU A 38 -0.21 10.52 -11.90
C LEU A 38 -0.35 9.13 -12.51
N PRO A 39 0.40 8.74 -13.57
CA PRO A 39 0.44 7.39 -14.12
C PRO A 39 1.26 6.43 -13.24
N ALA A 40 1.10 5.11 -13.45
CA ALA A 40 1.73 4.08 -12.61
C ALA A 40 3.24 4.07 -12.80
N ASP A 41 3.96 3.87 -11.70
CA ASP A 41 5.41 3.73 -11.72
C ASP A 41 5.81 2.35 -12.25
N GLU A 42 6.96 2.29 -12.92
CA GLU A 42 7.55 1.03 -13.37
C GLU A 42 8.31 0.37 -12.24
N SER A 43 8.11 -0.93 -12.04
CA SER A 43 8.86 -1.71 -11.05
C SER A 43 10.12 -2.33 -11.66
N SER A 44 11.25 -2.22 -10.97
CA SER A 44 12.50 -2.94 -11.28
C SER A 44 13.05 -3.59 -10.02
N HIS A 45 13.67 -4.77 -10.16
CA HIS A 45 14.14 -5.57 -9.02
C HIS A 45 13.07 -5.93 -7.97
N GLY A 46 11.78 -5.75 -8.31
CA GLY A 46 10.64 -5.96 -7.43
C GLY A 46 10.14 -4.70 -6.72
N PHE A 47 10.69 -3.52 -7.00
CA PHE A 47 10.31 -2.26 -6.37
C PHE A 47 10.13 -1.12 -7.38
N ASP A 48 9.16 -0.25 -7.13
CA ASP A 48 8.86 0.96 -7.92
C ASP A 48 9.84 2.12 -7.69
N ASN A 49 10.60 2.10 -6.58
CA ASN A 49 11.55 3.15 -6.22
C ASN A 49 12.98 2.89 -6.75
N VAL A 50 13.14 1.91 -7.63
CA VAL A 50 14.42 1.55 -8.28
C VAL A 50 14.57 2.19 -9.66
N THR A 51 13.47 2.42 -10.39
CA THR A 51 13.54 2.94 -11.75
C THR A 51 13.64 4.47 -11.76
N VAL A 52 14.39 5.00 -12.72
CA VAL A 52 14.35 6.41 -13.10
C VAL A 52 13.52 6.51 -14.37
N GLY A 53 12.22 6.75 -14.21
CA GLY A 53 11.35 7.00 -15.35
C GLY A 53 11.61 8.39 -15.95
N ASP A 54 11.69 8.47 -17.27
CA ASP A 54 11.77 9.74 -17.99
C ASP A 54 10.55 10.62 -17.72
N LEU A 55 10.76 11.94 -17.60
CA LEU A 55 9.66 12.91 -17.59
C LEU A 55 9.21 13.20 -19.02
N SER A 56 8.25 12.40 -19.51
CA SER A 56 7.53 12.76 -20.74
C SER A 56 6.78 14.10 -20.55
N PRO A 57 6.56 14.87 -21.64
CA PRO A 57 5.76 16.09 -21.56
C PRO A 57 4.37 15.88 -20.92
N ALA A 58 3.72 14.76 -21.26
CA ALA A 58 2.42 14.41 -20.68
C ALA A 58 2.49 14.15 -19.16
N LEU A 59 3.59 13.57 -18.67
CA LEU A 59 3.80 13.38 -17.24
C LEU A 59 4.04 14.72 -16.53
N LEU A 60 4.80 15.64 -17.14
CA LEU A 60 5.00 16.97 -16.59
C LEU A 60 3.67 17.76 -16.49
N ASP A 61 2.81 17.69 -17.52
CA ASP A 61 1.49 18.32 -17.50
C ASP A 61 0.60 17.76 -16.37
N ARG A 62 0.72 16.45 -16.07
CA ARG A 62 0.04 15.83 -14.93
C ARG A 62 0.55 16.36 -13.59
N TYR A 63 1.86 16.51 -13.42
CA TYR A 63 2.43 17.13 -12.22
C TYR A 63 2.01 18.58 -12.04
N LEU A 64 1.96 19.38 -13.11
CA LEU A 64 1.47 20.75 -13.08
C LEU A 64 0.00 20.81 -12.64
N THR A 65 -0.85 19.97 -13.23
CA THR A 65 -2.27 19.88 -12.86
C THR A 65 -2.44 19.44 -11.41
N ALA A 66 -1.65 18.44 -10.97
CA ALA A 66 -1.67 17.95 -9.60
C ALA A 66 -1.23 19.04 -8.61
N ALA A 67 -0.12 19.73 -8.87
CA ALA A 67 0.39 20.80 -8.01
C ALA A 67 -0.60 21.96 -7.86
N GLN A 68 -1.26 22.37 -8.94
CA GLN A 68 -2.31 23.41 -8.88
C GLN A 68 -3.52 22.95 -8.07
N LYS A 69 -3.96 21.71 -8.25
CA LYS A 69 -5.07 21.14 -7.46
C LYS A 69 -4.71 21.06 -5.99
N ILE A 70 -3.49 20.61 -5.68
CA ILE A 70 -3.00 20.46 -4.31
C ILE A 70 -2.80 21.80 -3.64
N SER A 71 -2.22 22.80 -4.32
CA SER A 71 -2.01 24.12 -3.73
C SER A 71 -3.33 24.82 -3.41
N ARG A 72 -4.34 24.71 -4.31
CA ARG A 72 -5.70 25.19 -4.05
C ARG A 72 -6.32 24.52 -2.83
N LEU A 73 -6.20 23.20 -2.74
CA LEU A 73 -6.73 22.45 -1.60
C LEU A 73 -6.00 22.79 -0.30
N ALA A 74 -4.68 23.00 -0.36
CA ALA A 74 -3.86 23.30 0.80
C ALA A 74 -4.14 24.69 1.39
N VAL A 75 -4.35 25.67 0.51
CA VAL A 75 -4.70 27.04 0.89
C VAL A 75 -6.22 27.17 1.17
N GLY A 76 -7.06 26.34 0.57
CA GLY A 76 -8.53 26.46 0.66
C GLY A 76 -9.06 27.58 -0.23
N THR A 77 -8.60 27.62 -1.48
CA THR A 77 -9.01 28.62 -2.48
C THR A 77 -10.50 28.49 -2.80
N HIS A 78 -11.17 29.64 -2.88
CA HIS A 78 -12.59 29.70 -3.22
C HIS A 78 -12.89 29.13 -4.60
N LEU A 79 -13.78 28.13 -4.64
CA LEU A 79 -14.24 27.51 -5.87
C LEU A 79 -15.41 28.33 -6.45
N SER A 80 -15.25 28.82 -7.68
CA SER A 80 -16.32 29.59 -8.36
C SER A 80 -17.53 28.73 -8.72
N GLU A 81 -17.33 27.43 -8.87
CA GLU A 81 -18.36 26.44 -9.17
C GLU A 81 -18.19 25.20 -8.28
N PRO A 82 -19.28 24.53 -7.87
CA PRO A 82 -19.20 23.28 -7.13
C PRO A 82 -18.46 22.19 -7.92
N GLU A 83 -17.46 21.57 -7.31
CA GLU A 83 -16.78 20.41 -7.87
C GLU A 83 -17.49 19.12 -7.47
N SER A 84 -17.39 18.09 -8.31
CA SER A 84 -17.99 16.78 -8.04
C SER A 84 -16.92 15.70 -7.99
N ARG A 85 -16.89 14.96 -6.87
CA ARG A 85 -16.06 13.76 -6.69
C ARG A 85 -16.95 12.54 -6.62
N THR A 86 -16.66 11.54 -7.44
CA THR A 86 -17.42 10.29 -7.48
C THR A 86 -16.56 9.13 -6.99
N ILE A 87 -17.04 8.45 -5.95
CA ILE A 87 -16.42 7.28 -5.34
C ILE A 87 -17.26 6.06 -5.71
N ARG A 88 -16.65 5.10 -6.40
CA ARG A 88 -17.31 3.86 -6.82
C ARG A 88 -16.93 2.73 -5.87
N ILE A 89 -17.93 2.00 -5.38
CA ILE A 89 -17.71 0.84 -4.50
C ILE A 89 -17.37 -0.38 -5.36
N ARG A 90 -16.42 -1.21 -4.89
CA ARG A 90 -16.04 -2.42 -5.61
C ARG A 90 -17.26 -3.35 -5.81
N PRO A 91 -17.50 -3.86 -7.03
CA PRO A 91 -18.69 -4.68 -7.31
C PRO A 91 -18.75 -5.97 -6.50
N ASP A 92 -17.60 -6.52 -6.13
CA ASP A 92 -17.43 -7.73 -5.33
C ASP A 92 -17.36 -7.47 -3.81
N LEU A 93 -17.73 -6.27 -3.35
CA LEU A 93 -17.82 -5.96 -1.91
C LEU A 93 -19.16 -6.45 -1.33
N THR A 94 -19.07 -7.28 -0.29
CA THR A 94 -20.20 -7.68 0.56
C THR A 94 -20.51 -6.56 1.55
N GLN A 95 -21.78 -6.14 1.61
CA GLN A 95 -22.25 -5.00 2.41
C GLN A 95 -23.29 -5.40 3.47
N GLU A 96 -23.22 -6.64 3.96
CA GLU A 96 -24.18 -7.18 4.93
C GLU A 96 -23.72 -7.01 6.39
N GLU A 97 -22.44 -6.72 6.60
CA GLU A 97 -21.85 -6.57 7.91
C GLU A 97 -21.38 -5.14 8.20
N HIS A 98 -21.08 -4.89 9.46
CA HIS A 98 -20.51 -3.64 9.94
C HIS A 98 -19.21 -3.30 9.19
N VAL A 99 -18.98 -2.01 8.92
CA VAL A 99 -17.72 -1.50 8.35
C VAL A 99 -16.94 -0.82 9.46
N GLU A 100 -15.66 -1.17 9.64
CA GLU A 100 -14.82 -0.56 10.67
C GLU A 100 -14.75 0.97 10.54
N GLY A 101 -14.88 1.67 11.67
CA GLY A 101 -14.92 3.14 11.74
C GLY A 101 -16.32 3.75 11.63
N LEU A 102 -17.34 2.98 11.26
CA LEU A 102 -18.74 3.41 11.32
C LEU A 102 -19.40 3.08 12.67
N PRO A 103 -20.54 3.70 13.03
CA PRO A 103 -21.22 3.41 14.27
C PRO A 103 -21.68 1.95 14.37
N LEU A 104 -21.59 1.38 15.57
CA LEU A 104 -22.17 0.06 15.85
C LEU A 104 -23.68 0.08 15.60
N GLY A 105 -24.20 -1.04 15.09
CA GLY A 105 -25.60 -1.13 14.67
C GLY A 105 -25.85 -0.64 13.25
N THR A 106 -24.80 -0.36 12.47
CA THR A 106 -24.86 -0.12 11.01
C THR A 106 -24.33 -1.32 10.22
N ARG A 107 -24.61 -1.37 8.91
CA ARG A 107 -24.06 -2.36 7.96
C ARG A 107 -23.77 -1.73 6.61
N GLY A 108 -22.74 -2.26 5.95
CA GLY A 108 -22.43 -1.95 4.56
C GLY A 108 -22.11 -0.49 4.31
N GLY A 109 -22.09 -0.14 3.02
CA GLY A 109 -21.72 1.19 2.56
C GLY A 109 -20.22 1.44 2.57
N ALA A 110 -19.80 2.67 2.90
CA ALA A 110 -18.41 3.09 2.84
C ALA A 110 -18.08 4.18 3.87
N LEU A 111 -16.85 4.16 4.38
CA LEU A 111 -16.21 5.25 5.10
C LEU A 111 -15.20 5.92 4.16
N ILE A 112 -15.44 7.18 3.83
CA ILE A 112 -14.69 7.92 2.81
C ILE A 112 -13.94 9.06 3.50
N ARG A 113 -12.61 8.97 3.53
CA ARG A 113 -11.75 10.11 3.89
C ARG A 113 -11.73 11.11 2.76
N HIS A 114 -12.09 12.35 3.06
CA HIS A 114 -12.11 13.42 2.08
C HIS A 114 -11.67 14.74 2.69
N THR A 115 -10.76 15.42 2.00
CA THR A 115 -10.37 16.80 2.32
C THR A 115 -11.34 17.75 1.64
N PHE A 116 -12.20 18.41 2.41
CA PHE A 116 -13.14 19.40 1.93
C PHE A 116 -12.43 20.75 1.76
N PRO A 117 -12.51 21.41 0.59
CA PRO A 117 -11.72 22.61 0.31
C PRO A 117 -12.14 23.85 1.12
N GLU A 118 -13.42 23.96 1.48
CA GLU A 118 -13.98 25.14 2.15
C GLU A 118 -15.11 24.78 3.12
N ASP A 119 -15.43 25.69 4.04
CA ASP A 119 -16.65 25.64 4.81
C ASP A 119 -17.84 25.87 3.87
N GLY A 120 -18.87 25.04 3.92
CA GLY A 120 -20.02 25.20 3.04
C GLY A 120 -21.01 24.05 3.13
N GLU A 121 -21.99 24.08 2.24
CA GLU A 121 -22.96 23.01 2.07
C GLU A 121 -22.49 22.05 0.99
N TYR A 122 -22.53 20.75 1.24
CA TYR A 122 -22.14 19.72 0.27
C TYR A 122 -23.32 18.79 0.00
N GLU A 123 -23.61 18.53 -1.27
CA GLU A 123 -24.59 17.50 -1.65
C GLU A 123 -23.89 16.15 -1.71
N VAL A 124 -24.33 15.22 -0.87
CA VAL A 124 -23.92 13.81 -0.92
C VAL A 124 -25.04 13.04 -1.60
N ARG A 125 -24.75 12.43 -2.74
CA ARG A 125 -25.68 11.63 -3.53
C ARG A 125 -25.24 10.16 -3.53
N VAL A 126 -26.19 9.26 -3.38
CA VAL A 126 -25.97 7.83 -3.23
C VAL A 126 -26.70 7.09 -4.35
N PHE A 127 -26.02 6.13 -4.98
CA PHE A 127 -26.62 5.23 -5.96
C PHE A 127 -26.56 3.81 -5.42
N LEU A 128 -27.67 3.07 -5.54
CA LEU A 128 -27.77 1.70 -5.06
C LEU A 128 -27.37 0.69 -6.14
N THR A 129 -26.90 -0.48 -5.71
CA THR A 129 -26.56 -1.59 -6.60
C THR A 129 -27.80 -2.16 -7.30
N ARG A 130 -27.67 -2.45 -8.60
CA ARG A 130 -28.75 -2.97 -9.45
C ARG A 130 -28.41 -4.32 -10.06
N ASP A 131 -29.44 -5.12 -10.32
CA ASP A 131 -29.36 -6.37 -11.06
C ASP A 131 -29.39 -6.13 -12.58
N ARG A 132 -29.35 -7.21 -13.36
CA ARG A 132 -29.39 -7.15 -14.84
C ARG A 132 -30.71 -6.62 -15.42
N ASN A 133 -31.76 -6.55 -14.61
CA ASN A 133 -33.05 -5.98 -14.99
C ASN A 133 -33.19 -4.53 -14.50
N GLU A 134 -32.08 -3.89 -14.08
CA GLU A 134 -32.05 -2.55 -13.51
C GLU A 134 -32.83 -2.40 -12.20
N MET A 135 -33.17 -3.52 -11.52
CA MET A 135 -33.85 -3.52 -10.22
C MET A 135 -32.83 -3.42 -9.09
N VAL A 136 -33.18 -2.71 -8.01
CA VAL A 136 -32.32 -2.59 -6.82
C VAL A 136 -32.28 -3.94 -6.09
N GLU A 137 -31.09 -4.53 -5.98
CA GLU A 137 -30.91 -5.83 -5.33
C GLU A 137 -31.21 -5.76 -3.83
N GLY A 138 -31.77 -6.83 -3.27
CA GLY A 138 -32.03 -6.95 -1.82
C GLY A 138 -33.16 -6.05 -1.28
N LEU A 139 -33.83 -5.24 -2.10
CA LEU A 139 -34.87 -4.31 -1.65
C LEU A 139 -36.22 -5.00 -1.36
N ARG A 140 -36.32 -5.69 -0.22
CA ARG A 140 -37.55 -6.42 0.20
C ARG A 140 -38.43 -5.65 1.19
N GLY A 141 -37.97 -4.49 1.67
CA GLY A 141 -38.64 -3.69 2.69
C GLY A 141 -38.08 -2.28 2.75
N THR A 142 -38.58 -1.50 3.72
CA THR A 142 -38.04 -0.17 4.00
C THR A 142 -36.66 -0.29 4.65
N HIS A 143 -35.73 0.57 4.27
CA HIS A 143 -34.40 0.64 4.88
C HIS A 143 -34.06 2.09 5.22
N ASP A 144 -33.34 2.29 6.31
CA ASP A 144 -32.81 3.59 6.70
C ASP A 144 -31.33 3.67 6.28
N LEU A 145 -31.00 4.70 5.51
CA LEU A 145 -29.65 5.03 5.05
C LEU A 145 -29.18 6.29 5.77
N GLU A 146 -28.06 6.18 6.48
CA GLU A 146 -27.42 7.27 7.20
C GLU A 146 -26.24 7.84 6.39
N ILE A 147 -26.20 9.17 6.31
CA ILE A 147 -25.02 9.93 5.89
C ILE A 147 -24.44 10.55 7.16
N LEU A 148 -23.21 10.19 7.46
CA LEU A 148 -22.50 10.53 8.68
C LEU A 148 -21.31 11.44 8.35
N LEU A 149 -21.07 12.44 9.18
CA LEU A 149 -19.84 13.24 9.15
C LEU A 149 -19.12 13.05 10.48
N ASN A 150 -17.90 12.51 10.44
CA ASN A 150 -17.10 12.17 11.63
C ASN A 150 -17.88 11.31 12.64
N GLN A 151 -18.58 10.28 12.14
CA GLN A 151 -19.43 9.36 12.91
C GLN A 151 -20.73 9.98 13.49
N GLU A 152 -20.97 11.28 13.31
CA GLU A 152 -22.22 11.93 13.70
C GLU A 152 -23.23 11.92 12.54
N SER A 153 -24.51 11.67 12.81
CA SER A 153 -25.55 11.68 11.77
C SER A 153 -25.78 13.08 11.24
N ALA A 154 -25.49 13.27 9.94
CA ALA A 154 -25.69 14.52 9.22
C ALA A 154 -26.99 14.51 8.40
N ALA A 155 -27.40 13.33 7.90
CA ALA A 155 -28.70 13.14 7.27
C ALA A 155 -29.15 11.66 7.33
N SER A 156 -30.46 11.46 7.37
CA SER A 156 -31.09 10.14 7.32
C SER A 156 -32.08 10.09 6.15
N LEU A 157 -31.97 9.07 5.31
CA LEU A 157 -32.77 8.87 4.11
C LEU A 157 -33.54 7.55 4.21
N LYS A 158 -34.86 7.61 3.99
CA LYS A 158 -35.70 6.41 3.92
C LYS A 158 -35.76 5.85 2.50
N ILE A 159 -35.37 4.59 2.36
CA ILE A 159 -35.46 3.84 1.11
C ILE A 159 -36.70 2.96 1.20
N ILE A 160 -37.72 3.26 0.40
CA ILE A 160 -38.99 2.54 0.39
C ILE A 160 -39.14 1.84 -0.97
N PRO A 161 -39.49 0.54 -1.03
CA PRO A 161 -39.72 -0.15 -2.29
C PRO A 161 -40.75 0.59 -3.17
N PRO A 162 -40.56 0.67 -4.49
CA PRO A 162 -41.50 1.36 -5.38
C PRO A 162 -42.85 0.63 -5.40
N LYS A 163 -43.94 1.40 -5.58
CA LYS A 163 -45.31 0.83 -5.68
C LYS A 163 -45.41 -0.21 -6.80
N ASN A 164 -44.76 0.06 -7.93
CA ASN A 164 -44.54 -0.93 -8.98
C ASN A 164 -43.16 -1.57 -8.78
N GLN A 165 -43.14 -2.77 -8.22
CA GLN A 165 -41.90 -3.51 -7.92
C GLN A 165 -41.10 -3.92 -9.18
N ARG A 166 -41.64 -3.69 -10.39
CA ARG A 166 -40.95 -3.99 -11.66
C ARG A 166 -40.34 -2.78 -12.34
N ASP A 167 -40.41 -1.60 -11.72
CA ASP A 167 -39.83 -0.36 -12.27
C ASP A 167 -39.06 0.40 -11.18
N HIS A 168 -37.74 0.37 -11.29
CA HIS A 168 -36.81 1.09 -10.42
C HIS A 168 -36.14 2.25 -11.17
N THR A 169 -36.68 2.68 -12.31
CA THR A 169 -36.14 3.79 -13.10
C THR A 169 -36.14 5.07 -12.27
N GLY A 170 -34.98 5.73 -12.17
CA GLY A 170 -34.85 6.98 -11.40
C GLY A 170 -35.01 6.82 -9.88
N PHE A 171 -35.02 5.58 -9.35
CA PHE A 171 -35.23 5.32 -7.92
C PHE A 171 -34.25 6.08 -7.01
N ASP A 172 -33.00 6.22 -7.42
CA ASP A 172 -31.95 6.90 -6.65
C ASP A 172 -31.95 8.43 -6.84
N ALA A 173 -32.90 8.99 -7.61
CA ALA A 173 -32.92 10.43 -7.91
C ALA A 173 -33.03 11.31 -6.66
N ASN A 174 -33.69 10.80 -5.62
CA ASN A 174 -33.91 11.47 -4.34
C ASN A 174 -33.00 10.96 -3.22
N LEU A 175 -32.07 10.03 -3.49
CA LEU A 175 -31.10 9.56 -2.49
C LEU A 175 -29.94 10.53 -2.42
N LYS A 176 -30.24 11.74 -1.96
CA LYS A 176 -29.28 12.82 -1.81
C LYS A 176 -29.64 13.72 -0.64
N ALA A 177 -28.63 14.24 0.04
CA ALA A 177 -28.79 15.20 1.12
C ALA A 177 -27.77 16.32 0.97
N ARG A 178 -28.17 17.54 1.33
CA ARG A 178 -27.28 18.68 1.47
C ARG A 178 -26.92 18.80 2.95
N ILE A 179 -25.63 18.76 3.25
CA ILE A 179 -25.11 18.78 4.63
C ILE A 179 -24.11 19.91 4.81
N PRO A 180 -24.11 20.60 5.97
CA PRO A 180 -23.06 21.55 6.32
C PRO A 180 -21.77 20.79 6.63
N VAL A 181 -20.65 21.24 6.05
CA VAL A 181 -19.33 20.64 6.28
C VAL A 181 -18.31 21.73 6.58
N LYS A 182 -17.36 21.42 7.46
CA LYS A 182 -16.19 22.25 7.75
C LYS A 182 -15.03 21.87 6.84
N ALA A 183 -14.28 22.87 6.39
CA ALA A 183 -13.08 22.67 5.58
C ALA A 183 -12.07 21.73 6.26
N GLY A 184 -11.23 21.10 5.45
CA GLY A 184 -10.18 20.19 5.90
C GLY A 184 -10.56 18.71 5.81
N PRO A 185 -9.71 17.82 6.34
CA PRO A 185 -9.95 16.38 6.32
C PRO A 185 -11.16 16.03 7.20
N GLN A 186 -12.13 15.31 6.63
CA GLN A 186 -13.30 14.79 7.33
C GLN A 186 -13.57 13.34 6.91
N ASP A 187 -14.20 12.59 7.80
CA ASP A 187 -14.66 11.22 7.56
C ASP A 187 -16.14 11.24 7.15
N LEU A 188 -16.44 10.96 5.88
CA LEU A 188 -17.80 10.82 5.37
C LEU A 188 -18.22 9.34 5.39
N GLY A 189 -19.12 8.98 6.30
CA GLY A 189 -19.75 7.67 6.32
C GLY A 189 -21.05 7.67 5.52
N VAL A 190 -21.28 6.67 4.68
CA VAL A 190 -22.59 6.40 4.09
C VAL A 190 -22.92 4.94 4.33
N THR A 191 -23.97 4.64 5.09
CA THR A 191 -24.22 3.28 5.60
C THR A 191 -25.69 3.03 5.90
N PHE A 192 -26.08 1.77 6.02
CA PHE A 192 -27.46 1.41 6.40
C PHE A 192 -27.54 1.15 7.89
N VAL A 193 -28.66 1.52 8.50
CA VAL A 193 -28.99 1.00 9.85
C VAL A 193 -29.17 -0.51 9.74
N LYS A 194 -28.44 -1.27 10.56
CA LYS A 194 -28.55 -2.73 10.61
C LYS A 194 -29.88 -3.06 11.27
N TRP A 195 -30.84 -3.48 10.45
CA TRP A 195 -32.03 -4.14 10.97
C TRP A 195 -31.62 -5.53 11.47
N PRO A 196 -32.07 -5.95 12.67
CA PRO A 196 -31.90 -7.33 13.08
C PRO A 196 -32.72 -8.20 12.12
N ALA A 197 -32.07 -8.80 11.13
CA ALA A 197 -32.73 -9.75 10.25
C ALA A 197 -33.06 -11.02 11.04
N SER A 198 -34.27 -11.54 10.83
CA SER A 198 -34.64 -12.92 11.17
C SER A 198 -33.63 -13.87 10.53
N LEU A 199 -33.11 -14.84 11.28
CA LEU A 199 -32.39 -15.98 10.71
C LEU A 199 -33.22 -16.56 9.56
N GLU A 200 -32.79 -16.34 8.31
CA GLU A 200 -33.27 -17.17 7.21
C GLU A 200 -32.67 -18.56 7.47
N GLU A 201 -33.46 -19.46 8.05
CA GLU A 201 -33.11 -20.86 8.18
C GLU A 201 -33.09 -21.48 6.78
N THR A 202 -31.90 -21.59 6.20
CA THR A 202 -31.70 -22.33 4.95
C THR A 202 -31.20 -23.73 5.26
N LEU A 203 -31.67 -24.73 4.51
CA LEU A 203 -31.19 -26.12 4.60
C LEU A 203 -29.72 -26.30 4.19
N ARG A 204 -29.08 -25.26 3.67
CA ARG A 204 -27.67 -25.21 3.28
C ARG A 204 -26.97 -24.11 4.06
N GLN A 205 -25.70 -24.30 4.40
CA GLN A 205 -24.87 -23.22 4.95
C GLN A 205 -24.84 -22.06 3.92
N PRO A 206 -25.28 -20.84 4.29
CA PRO A 206 -25.23 -19.70 3.38
C PRO A 206 -23.78 -19.34 3.06
N TYR A 207 -23.54 -18.85 1.84
CA TYR A 207 -22.24 -18.29 1.48
C TYR A 207 -21.93 -17.07 2.36
N GLU A 208 -20.65 -16.83 2.64
CA GLU A 208 -20.22 -15.62 3.36
C GLU A 208 -20.28 -14.37 2.47
N ALA A 209 -20.13 -14.56 1.16
CA ALA A 209 -20.11 -13.50 0.18
C ALA A 209 -21.53 -13.23 -0.37
N HIS A 210 -21.92 -11.95 -0.37
CA HIS A 210 -23.23 -11.46 -0.82
C HIS A 210 -23.07 -10.20 -1.67
N PHE A 211 -22.73 -10.39 -2.96
CA PHE A 211 -22.45 -9.27 -3.86
C PHE A 211 -23.06 -9.35 -5.26
N ASN A 212 -23.77 -10.43 -5.61
CA ASN A 212 -24.35 -10.63 -6.95
C ASN A 212 -25.63 -11.49 -6.89
N TYR A 213 -26.72 -10.97 -7.47
CA TYR A 213 -28.03 -11.64 -7.59
C TYR A 213 -28.02 -13.15 -7.87
N HIS A 214 -27.21 -13.65 -8.80
CA HIS A 214 -27.36 -15.03 -9.30
C HIS A 214 -26.68 -16.11 -8.44
N ARG A 215 -25.58 -15.77 -7.75
CA ARG A 215 -24.73 -16.74 -7.03
C ARG A 215 -24.47 -16.35 -5.58
N HIS A 216 -24.40 -15.05 -5.34
CA HIS A 216 -24.11 -14.43 -4.04
C HIS A 216 -25.23 -13.42 -3.75
N PRO A 217 -26.51 -13.86 -3.75
CA PRO A 217 -27.63 -12.94 -3.71
C PRO A 217 -27.52 -12.05 -2.48
N ARG A 218 -27.67 -10.75 -2.69
CA ARG A 218 -27.69 -9.77 -1.61
C ARG A 218 -28.92 -10.01 -0.73
N LEU A 219 -28.72 -9.94 0.58
CA LEU A 219 -29.80 -10.08 1.56
C LEU A 219 -30.53 -8.77 1.73
N SER A 220 -29.81 -7.66 1.57
CA SER A 220 -30.34 -6.30 1.71
C SER A 220 -29.71 -5.34 0.68
N PRO A 221 -30.25 -4.12 0.48
CA PRO A 221 -29.70 -3.16 -0.47
C PRO A 221 -28.26 -2.79 -0.14
N ALA A 222 -27.50 -2.43 -1.17
CA ALA A 222 -26.09 -2.08 -1.11
C ALA A 222 -25.80 -0.78 -1.88
N ILE A 223 -24.75 -0.07 -1.48
CA ILE A 223 -24.27 1.14 -2.15
C ILE A 223 -23.37 0.77 -3.32
N TYR A 224 -23.65 1.34 -4.49
CA TYR A 224 -22.82 1.20 -5.68
C TYR A 224 -21.85 2.37 -5.85
N GLN A 225 -22.30 3.58 -5.52
CA GLN A 225 -21.55 4.80 -5.75
C GLN A 225 -21.99 5.89 -4.78
N VAL A 226 -21.04 6.70 -4.34
CA VAL A 226 -21.26 7.95 -3.59
C VAL A 226 -20.67 9.09 -4.40
N THR A 227 -21.43 10.17 -4.60
CA THR A 227 -20.96 11.39 -5.24
C THR A 227 -21.06 12.54 -4.24
N ILE A 228 -19.95 13.26 -4.05
CA ILE A 228 -19.86 14.45 -3.21
C ILE A 228 -19.78 15.65 -4.15
N THR A 229 -20.68 16.62 -4.01
CA THR A 229 -20.71 17.83 -4.83
C THR A 229 -20.73 19.07 -3.96
N GLY A 230 -19.81 20.01 -4.18
CA GLY A 230 -19.73 21.24 -3.40
C GLY A 230 -18.37 21.93 -3.51
N PRO A 231 -18.12 22.98 -2.71
CA PRO A 231 -19.08 23.60 -1.80
C PRO A 231 -20.20 24.31 -2.56
N PHE A 232 -21.40 24.25 -2.02
CA PHE A 232 -22.44 25.22 -2.28
C PHE A 232 -22.44 26.23 -1.14
N GLU A 233 -22.75 27.49 -1.41
CA GLU A 233 -22.74 28.55 -0.39
C GLU A 233 -21.41 28.60 0.40
N GLY A 234 -20.29 28.57 -0.33
CA GLY A 234 -18.95 28.61 0.27
C GLY A 234 -18.76 29.79 1.21
N LYS A 235 -18.24 29.50 2.41
CA LYS A 235 -17.98 30.46 3.50
C LYS A 235 -16.48 30.72 3.68
N GLY A 236 -15.65 30.18 2.79
CA GLY A 236 -14.21 30.36 2.76
C GLY A 236 -13.41 29.18 3.34
N PRO A 237 -12.07 29.32 3.41
CA PRO A 237 -11.14 28.23 3.71
C PRO A 237 -11.24 27.59 5.10
N GLY A 238 -11.92 28.24 6.05
CA GLY A 238 -11.99 27.77 7.44
C GLY A 238 -10.63 27.65 8.13
N LYS A 239 -10.60 26.90 9.24
CA LYS A 239 -9.36 26.50 9.93
C LYS A 239 -9.07 25.04 9.61
N THR A 240 -7.95 24.77 8.95
CA THR A 240 -7.57 23.42 8.54
C THR A 240 -6.14 23.11 8.99
N PRO A 241 -5.80 21.82 9.24
CA PRO A 241 -4.41 21.42 9.52
C PRO A 241 -3.43 21.88 8.45
N SER A 242 -3.86 21.92 7.18
CA SER A 242 -3.05 22.42 6.07
C SER A 242 -2.73 23.90 6.18
N ARG A 243 -3.75 24.73 6.45
CA ARG A 243 -3.53 26.17 6.61
C ARG A 243 -2.66 26.48 7.83
N ASP A 244 -2.83 25.73 8.93
CA ASP A 244 -1.97 25.86 10.10
C ASP A 244 -0.50 25.51 9.78
N ARG A 245 -0.23 24.58 8.84
CA ARG A 245 1.13 24.26 8.37
C ARG A 245 1.68 25.27 7.36
N VAL A 246 0.86 25.78 6.45
CA VAL A 246 1.29 26.71 5.39
C VAL A 246 1.48 28.11 5.95
N PHE A 247 0.50 28.65 6.67
CA PHE A 247 0.45 30.06 7.09
C PHE A 247 1.05 30.26 8.48
N ILE A 248 2.36 30.00 8.61
CA ILE A 248 3.11 30.26 9.86
C ILE A 248 3.35 31.74 10.15
N ALA A 249 3.09 32.61 9.16
CA ALA A 249 3.17 34.06 9.27
C ALA A 249 1.96 34.71 8.58
N HIS A 250 1.46 35.81 9.14
CA HIS A 250 0.32 36.55 8.58
C HIS A 250 0.66 38.06 8.51
N PRO A 251 0.57 38.70 7.33
CA PRO A 251 0.88 40.11 7.18
C PRO A 251 -0.20 40.99 7.82
N LYS A 252 0.19 42.04 8.54
CA LYS A 252 -0.76 43.03 9.11
C LYS A 252 -1.08 44.16 8.13
N SER A 253 -0.21 44.35 7.14
CA SER A 253 -0.35 45.38 6.11
C SER A 253 0.25 44.91 4.79
N HIS A 254 -0.10 45.59 3.69
CA HIS A 254 0.38 45.23 2.36
C HIS A 254 1.92 45.26 2.23
N ASN A 255 2.58 46.17 2.96
CA ASN A 255 4.04 46.30 2.93
C ASN A 255 4.77 45.13 3.61
N GLU A 256 4.08 44.35 4.46
CA GLU A 256 4.63 43.18 5.16
C GLU A 256 4.42 41.88 4.38
N GLU A 257 3.64 41.89 3.30
CA GLU A 257 3.26 40.68 2.55
C GLU A 257 4.50 39.93 2.03
N ILE A 258 5.48 40.63 1.48
CA ILE A 258 6.69 39.99 0.91
C ILE A 258 7.53 39.31 1.98
N ASP A 259 7.72 39.93 3.15
CA ASP A 259 8.52 39.36 4.23
C ASP A 259 7.81 38.18 4.90
N CYS A 260 6.47 38.25 5.03
CA CYS A 260 5.66 37.11 5.46
C CYS A 260 5.74 35.95 4.45
N ALA A 261 5.63 36.24 3.15
CA ALA A 261 5.73 35.23 2.10
C ALA A 261 7.11 34.56 2.11
N LYS A 262 8.21 35.32 2.28
CA LYS A 262 9.55 34.76 2.45
C LYS A 262 9.62 33.76 3.60
N THR A 263 9.10 34.14 4.76
CA THR A 263 9.09 33.26 5.95
C THR A 263 8.37 31.94 5.69
N ILE A 264 7.18 32.01 5.09
CA ILE A 264 6.37 30.83 4.72
C ILE A 264 7.12 29.95 3.71
N LEU A 265 7.61 30.56 2.61
CA LEU A 265 8.24 29.82 1.52
C LEU A 265 9.56 29.19 1.95
N THR A 266 10.36 29.86 2.77
CA THR A 266 11.59 29.27 3.35
C THR A 266 11.27 28.03 4.18
N ASN A 267 10.24 28.08 5.04
CA ASN A 267 9.85 26.92 5.85
C ASN A 267 9.38 25.73 4.99
N LEU A 268 8.53 26.00 4.00
CA LEU A 268 8.03 24.96 3.09
C LEU A 268 9.17 24.37 2.24
N MET A 269 10.04 25.22 1.68
CA MET A 269 11.14 24.80 0.82
C MET A 269 12.22 24.01 1.57
N ARG A 270 12.48 24.34 2.84
CA ARG A 270 13.44 23.58 3.67
C ARG A 270 13.06 22.08 3.73
N HIS A 271 11.78 21.81 3.94
CA HIS A 271 11.24 20.45 3.94
C HIS A 271 11.10 19.87 2.53
N ALA A 272 10.51 20.63 1.61
CA ALA A 272 10.24 20.17 0.25
C ALA A 272 11.52 19.84 -0.51
N TYR A 273 12.59 20.62 -0.33
CA TYR A 273 13.87 20.45 -1.03
C TYR A 273 14.87 19.64 -0.22
N ARG A 274 14.58 19.37 1.06
CA ARG A 274 15.34 18.48 1.94
C ARG A 274 16.76 18.98 2.18
N ARG A 275 16.92 20.30 2.23
CA ARG A 275 18.19 21.01 2.41
C ARG A 275 17.97 22.42 2.93
N SER A 276 19.05 23.08 3.35
CA SER A 276 19.05 24.52 3.59
C SER A 276 18.59 25.29 2.34
N VAL A 277 17.80 26.34 2.55
CA VAL A 277 17.26 27.21 1.49
C VAL A 277 18.15 28.43 1.33
N GLU A 278 18.56 28.74 0.10
CA GLU A 278 19.32 29.94 -0.24
C GLU A 278 18.41 31.06 -0.75
N GLU A 279 18.87 32.31 -0.68
CA GLU A 279 18.16 33.48 -1.25
C GLU A 279 17.88 33.35 -2.76
N THR A 280 18.73 32.62 -3.48
CA THR A 280 18.57 32.31 -4.89
C THR A 280 17.37 31.40 -5.14
N ASP A 281 17.11 30.44 -4.25
CA ASP A 281 15.99 29.50 -4.35
C ASP A 281 14.65 30.22 -4.23
N LEU A 282 14.58 31.28 -3.42
CA LEU A 282 13.35 32.04 -3.18
C LEU A 282 12.88 32.87 -4.39
N LYS A 283 13.79 33.22 -5.32
CA LYS A 283 13.48 34.12 -6.43
C LYS A 283 12.32 33.62 -7.31
N GLY A 284 12.32 32.33 -7.63
CA GLY A 284 11.28 31.71 -8.45
C GLY A 284 9.91 31.72 -7.76
N PRO A 285 9.77 31.06 -6.59
CA PRO A 285 8.53 31.06 -5.82
C PRO A 285 8.00 32.47 -5.47
N LEU A 286 8.87 33.44 -5.16
CA LEU A 286 8.43 34.82 -4.89
C LEU A 286 7.92 35.56 -6.14
N ALA A 287 8.45 35.25 -7.33
CA ALA A 287 7.89 35.79 -8.58
C ALA A 287 6.48 35.25 -8.81
N PHE A 288 6.27 33.96 -8.59
CA PHE A 288 4.94 33.34 -8.64
C PHE A 288 4.00 33.86 -7.55
N PHE A 289 4.51 34.13 -6.35
CA PHE A 289 3.74 34.82 -5.30
C PHE A 289 3.23 36.17 -5.77
N THR A 290 4.11 36.98 -6.35
CA THR A 290 3.77 38.34 -6.83
C THR A 290 2.72 38.28 -7.95
N GLU A 291 2.85 37.33 -8.87
CA GLU A 291 1.88 37.15 -9.96
C GLU A 291 0.53 36.62 -9.44
N GLY A 292 0.53 35.65 -8.53
CA GLY A 292 -0.68 35.13 -7.89
C GLY A 292 -1.41 36.19 -7.07
N ARG A 293 -0.66 37.05 -6.37
CA ARG A 293 -1.18 38.19 -5.62
C ARG A 293 -1.85 39.23 -6.52
N LYS A 294 -1.26 39.47 -7.70
CA LYS A 294 -1.76 40.42 -8.71
C LYS A 294 -3.01 39.89 -9.42
N THR A 295 -3.03 38.61 -9.79
CA THR A 295 -4.12 38.00 -10.56
C THR A 295 -5.30 37.57 -9.69
N GLY A 296 -5.04 36.95 -8.53
CA GLY A 296 -6.06 36.48 -7.59
C GLY A 296 -6.49 37.53 -6.56
N GLY A 297 -5.75 38.63 -6.40
CA GLY A 297 -6.16 39.77 -5.57
C GLY A 297 -6.03 39.57 -4.06
N SER A 298 -5.50 38.43 -3.59
CA SER A 298 -5.31 38.13 -2.16
C SER A 298 -3.90 37.59 -1.86
N PHE A 299 -3.47 37.71 -0.59
CA PHE A 299 -2.22 37.12 -0.10
C PHE A 299 -2.20 35.60 -0.31
N ASP A 300 -3.30 34.94 0.03
CA ASP A 300 -3.51 33.49 -0.12
C ASP A 300 -3.36 33.05 -1.59
N SER A 301 -3.88 33.80 -2.56
CA SER A 301 -3.69 33.51 -3.99
C SER A 301 -2.22 33.61 -4.42
N GLY A 302 -1.45 34.50 -3.80
CA GLY A 302 0.00 34.56 -3.99
C GLY A 302 0.67 33.30 -3.46
N ILE A 303 0.36 32.90 -2.23
CA ILE A 303 0.93 31.69 -1.61
C ILE A 303 0.52 30.43 -2.38
N GLU A 304 -0.71 30.35 -2.87
CA GLU A 304 -1.19 29.24 -3.70
C GLU A 304 -0.31 29.04 -4.95
N LEU A 305 -0.05 30.12 -5.71
CA LEU A 305 0.72 30.02 -6.94
C LEU A 305 2.21 29.74 -6.67
N ALA A 306 2.77 30.33 -5.60
CA ALA A 306 4.13 30.05 -5.16
C ALA A 306 4.29 28.60 -4.68
N LEU A 307 3.32 28.07 -3.94
CA LEU A 307 3.30 26.67 -3.50
C LEU A 307 3.19 25.73 -4.72
N SER A 308 2.33 26.04 -5.68
CA SER A 308 2.26 25.26 -6.93
C SER A 308 3.61 25.21 -7.63
N ALA A 309 4.38 26.29 -7.63
CA ALA A 309 5.72 26.34 -8.22
C ALA A 309 6.73 25.47 -7.45
N ILE A 310 6.66 25.44 -6.11
CA ILE A 310 7.47 24.55 -5.27
C ILE A 310 7.15 23.07 -5.58
N LEU A 311 5.87 22.72 -5.69
CA LEU A 311 5.43 21.33 -5.88
C LEU A 311 5.73 20.74 -7.28
N VAL A 312 6.19 21.55 -8.22
CA VAL A 312 6.67 21.10 -9.53
C VAL A 312 8.15 21.38 -9.76
N SER A 313 8.85 21.90 -8.75
CA SER A 313 10.28 22.14 -8.87
C SER A 313 11.03 20.83 -8.99
N ARG A 314 12.22 20.89 -9.61
CA ARG A 314 13.14 19.75 -9.68
C ARG A 314 13.49 19.29 -8.27
N GLU A 315 13.76 20.23 -7.38
CA GLU A 315 14.20 19.98 -6.01
C GLU A 315 13.12 19.31 -5.16
N PHE A 316 11.84 19.45 -5.49
CA PHE A 316 10.75 18.71 -4.85
C PHE A 316 10.50 17.36 -5.50
N LEU A 317 10.28 17.33 -6.83
CA LEU A 317 9.91 16.12 -7.57
C LEU A 317 11.01 15.07 -7.63
N PHE A 318 12.27 15.48 -7.42
CA PHE A 318 13.41 14.60 -7.48
C PHE A 318 14.26 14.64 -6.22
N ARG A 319 14.74 13.47 -5.82
CA ARG A 319 15.89 13.34 -4.94
C ARG A 319 17.14 13.42 -5.79
N VAL A 320 18.00 14.39 -5.50
CA VAL A 320 19.21 14.66 -6.27
C VAL A 320 20.42 14.41 -5.40
N GLU A 321 21.31 13.53 -5.86
CA GLU A 321 22.61 13.25 -5.25
C GLU A 321 23.66 13.63 -6.29
N ASN A 322 24.29 14.79 -6.16
CA ASN A 322 25.22 15.28 -7.20
C ASN A 322 26.64 14.77 -6.94
N ASP A 323 27.34 14.36 -8.00
CA ASP A 323 28.74 14.01 -7.88
C ASP A 323 29.58 15.25 -7.47
N PRO A 324 30.48 15.14 -6.48
CA PRO A 324 31.35 16.23 -6.11
C PRO A 324 32.25 16.62 -7.29
N LYS A 325 32.32 17.93 -7.60
CA LYS A 325 33.05 18.44 -8.77
C LYS A 325 34.56 18.15 -8.74
N ASP A 326 35.12 18.01 -7.55
CA ASP A 326 36.57 17.84 -7.33
C ASP A 326 36.98 16.38 -7.11
N VAL A 327 36.05 15.43 -7.26
CA VAL A 327 36.31 14.00 -7.10
C VAL A 327 36.40 13.34 -8.47
N PRO A 328 37.49 12.60 -8.79
CA PRO A 328 37.62 11.93 -10.08
C PRO A 328 36.51 10.91 -10.34
N PRO A 329 36.25 10.56 -11.61
CA PRO A 329 35.39 9.43 -11.98
C PRO A 329 35.68 8.14 -11.21
N GLN A 330 34.66 7.30 -11.01
CA GLN A 330 34.77 5.98 -10.40
C GLN A 330 35.45 5.99 -9.01
N THR A 331 35.29 7.08 -8.27
CA THR A 331 35.89 7.27 -6.95
C THR A 331 34.79 7.27 -5.88
N PRO A 332 34.94 6.47 -4.80
CA PRO A 332 33.99 6.46 -3.71
C PRO A 332 34.05 7.76 -2.92
N TYR A 333 32.89 8.33 -2.58
CA TYR A 333 32.76 9.49 -1.70
C TYR A 333 31.66 9.26 -0.67
N THR A 334 31.78 9.94 0.47
CA THR A 334 30.74 9.94 1.51
C THR A 334 29.67 10.94 1.12
N LEU A 335 28.41 10.56 1.24
CA LEU A 335 27.30 11.47 1.00
C LEU A 335 27.33 12.67 1.94
N THR A 336 26.68 13.75 1.55
CA THR A 336 26.37 14.86 2.45
C THR A 336 25.34 14.46 3.50
N ASP A 337 25.32 15.15 4.63
CA ASP A 337 24.35 14.87 5.69
C ASP A 337 22.89 15.07 5.22
N PHE A 338 22.62 16.01 4.31
CA PHE A 338 21.29 16.15 3.71
C PHE A 338 20.92 14.98 2.79
N GLU A 339 21.87 14.44 2.02
CA GLU A 339 21.64 13.24 1.21
C GLU A 339 21.39 12.02 2.11
N LEU A 340 22.10 11.90 3.25
CA LEU A 340 21.84 10.86 4.25
C LEU A 340 20.47 11.01 4.92
N ALA A 341 20.08 12.23 5.31
CA ALA A 341 18.75 12.52 5.84
C ALA A 341 17.65 12.12 4.85
N SER A 342 17.81 12.49 3.58
CA SER A 342 16.88 12.14 2.51
C SER A 342 16.85 10.62 2.27
N ARG A 343 18.00 9.94 2.16
CA ARG A 343 18.03 8.48 2.03
C ARG A 343 17.33 7.78 3.20
N LEU A 344 17.58 8.23 4.42
CA LEU A 344 16.99 7.65 5.63
C LEU A 344 15.46 7.86 5.69
N SER A 345 14.99 9.08 5.39
CA SER A 345 13.55 9.41 5.42
C SER A 345 12.77 8.65 4.35
N PHE A 346 13.28 8.55 3.12
CA PHE A 346 12.58 7.82 2.07
C PHE A 346 12.68 6.31 2.25
N PHE A 347 13.76 5.80 2.85
CA PHE A 347 13.83 4.39 3.21
C PHE A 347 12.79 4.03 4.28
N LEU A 348 12.78 4.72 5.42
CA LEU A 348 11.97 4.31 6.58
C LEU A 348 10.53 4.82 6.54
N TRP A 349 10.29 6.01 5.97
CA TRP A 349 8.97 6.66 5.95
C TRP A 349 8.39 6.83 4.54
N SER A 350 9.18 6.56 3.48
CA SER A 350 8.80 6.86 2.10
C SER A 350 8.27 8.29 1.94
N SER A 351 8.93 9.24 2.63
CA SER A 351 8.50 10.64 2.74
C SER A 351 9.65 11.57 3.13
N LEU A 352 9.33 12.85 3.28
CA LEU A 352 10.26 13.91 3.65
C LEU A 352 10.89 13.69 5.04
N PRO A 353 12.15 14.12 5.25
CA PRO A 353 12.76 14.18 6.57
C PRO A 353 12.01 15.21 7.43
N ASP A 354 11.93 14.94 8.73
CA ASP A 354 11.35 15.88 9.70
C ASP A 354 12.38 16.89 10.20
N ASP A 355 11.92 17.83 11.03
CA ASP A 355 12.75 18.91 11.56
C ASP A 355 13.99 18.42 12.31
N GLU A 356 13.84 17.38 13.13
CA GLU A 356 14.95 16.81 13.91
C GLU A 356 16.04 16.24 12.98
N LEU A 357 15.63 15.48 11.96
CA LEU A 357 16.58 14.90 11.00
C LEU A 357 17.25 15.96 10.13
N LEU A 358 16.50 16.99 9.70
CA LEU A 358 17.06 18.12 8.96
C LEU A 358 18.02 18.95 9.81
N GLN A 359 17.74 19.15 11.10
CA GLN A 359 18.64 19.85 12.02
C GLN A 359 19.94 19.07 12.26
N ALA A 360 19.85 17.75 12.46
CA ALA A 360 21.05 16.89 12.54
C ALA A 360 21.89 16.98 11.25
N ALA A 361 21.23 17.08 10.09
CA ALA A 361 21.90 17.27 8.82
C ALA A 361 22.58 18.65 8.70
N GLU A 362 21.90 19.71 9.14
CA GLU A 362 22.43 21.07 9.19
C GLU A 362 23.67 21.19 10.08
N HIS A 363 23.72 20.43 11.18
CA HIS A 363 24.86 20.37 12.09
C HIS A 363 25.99 19.42 11.65
N GLY A 364 25.80 18.66 10.57
CA GLY A 364 26.81 17.74 10.05
C GLY A 364 27.00 16.48 10.91
N GLU A 365 25.95 16.03 11.59
CA GLU A 365 26.02 14.94 12.58
C GLU A 365 25.73 13.55 11.98
N LEU A 366 25.08 13.46 10.81
CA LEU A 366 24.56 12.21 10.26
C LEU A 366 25.62 11.31 9.62
N ARG A 367 26.82 11.85 9.39
CA ARG A 367 28.00 11.05 9.00
C ARG A 367 28.58 10.23 10.16
N ASP A 368 28.23 10.54 11.41
CA ASP A 368 28.54 9.69 12.55
C ASP A 368 27.60 8.46 12.55
N PRO A 369 28.12 7.22 12.40
CA PRO A 369 27.29 6.02 12.42
C PRO A 369 26.43 5.89 13.68
N ALA A 370 26.90 6.38 14.84
CA ALA A 370 26.13 6.32 16.08
C ALA A 370 24.90 7.23 16.04
N MET A 371 25.06 8.45 15.50
CA MET A 371 23.93 9.36 15.30
C MET A 371 22.94 8.82 14.26
N LEU A 372 23.44 8.27 13.17
CA LEU A 372 22.60 7.69 12.12
C LEU A 372 21.79 6.49 12.64
N GLU A 373 22.41 5.62 13.45
CA GLU A 373 21.72 4.53 14.13
C GLU A 373 20.64 5.04 15.10
N SER A 374 20.94 6.10 15.88
CA SER A 374 19.98 6.73 16.79
C SER A 374 18.76 7.28 16.05
N GLN A 375 18.98 8.02 14.96
CA GLN A 375 17.90 8.55 14.12
C GLN A 375 17.08 7.42 13.48
N ALA A 376 17.71 6.36 12.97
CA ALA A 376 17.00 5.22 12.42
C ALA A 376 16.09 4.54 13.45
N ARG A 377 16.55 4.36 14.70
CA ARG A 377 15.73 3.78 15.79
C ARG A 377 14.55 4.67 16.15
N ARG A 378 14.76 5.99 16.28
CA ARG A 378 13.69 6.97 16.50
C ARG A 378 12.64 6.88 15.40
N MET A 379 13.09 6.86 14.15
CA MET A 379 12.21 6.84 12.98
C MET A 379 11.44 5.53 12.85
N LEU A 380 12.01 4.40 13.24
CA LEU A 380 11.29 3.12 13.30
C LEU A 380 10.15 3.13 14.34
N ALA A 381 10.30 3.88 15.43
CA ALA A 381 9.26 4.04 16.45
C ALA A 381 8.14 5.02 16.06
N ASP A 382 8.37 5.87 15.06
CA ASP A 382 7.37 6.82 14.54
C ASP A 382 6.29 6.09 13.71
N PRO A 383 4.99 6.44 13.83
CA PRO A 383 3.91 5.82 13.05
C PRO A 383 4.12 5.83 11.53
N ARG A 384 4.91 6.77 10.99
CA ARG A 384 5.26 6.82 9.57
C ARG A 384 6.07 5.60 9.12
N SER A 385 6.72 4.86 10.02
CA SER A 385 7.41 3.60 9.70
C SER A 385 6.48 2.50 9.18
N GLN A 386 5.15 2.68 9.33
CA GLN A 386 4.14 1.85 8.68
C GLN A 386 4.33 1.80 7.14
N SER A 387 5.03 2.76 6.51
CA SER A 387 5.40 2.66 5.10
C SER A 387 6.29 1.46 4.78
N LEU A 388 7.10 0.96 5.71
CA LEU A 388 7.86 -0.29 5.49
C LEU A 388 6.91 -1.48 5.30
N VAL A 389 5.71 -1.42 5.87
CA VAL A 389 4.67 -2.43 5.69
C VAL A 389 3.96 -2.17 4.35
N THR A 390 3.33 -1.01 4.21
CA THR A 390 2.42 -0.70 3.08
C THR A 390 3.12 -0.34 1.77
N ASN A 391 4.44 -0.12 1.81
CA ASN A 391 5.25 0.14 0.62
C ASN A 391 6.28 -0.99 0.37
N PHE A 392 7.16 -1.27 1.33
CA PHE A 392 8.20 -2.29 1.12
C PHE A 392 7.63 -3.71 1.13
N ALA A 393 6.96 -4.14 2.21
CA ALA A 393 6.47 -5.51 2.32
C ALA A 393 5.40 -5.82 1.28
N ASP A 394 4.51 -4.87 1.01
CA ASP A 394 3.49 -4.95 -0.03
C ASP A 394 4.04 -5.23 -1.43
N GLN A 395 5.21 -4.66 -1.76
CA GLN A 395 5.92 -4.90 -3.01
C GLN A 395 6.71 -6.20 -2.99
N TRP A 396 7.48 -6.45 -1.91
CA TRP A 396 8.29 -7.67 -1.77
C TRP A 396 7.44 -8.93 -1.81
N LEU A 397 6.30 -8.93 -1.12
CA LEU A 397 5.41 -10.09 -0.96
C LEU A 397 4.29 -10.13 -2.01
N TYR A 398 4.27 -9.18 -2.95
CA TYR A 398 3.27 -9.05 -4.01
C TYR A 398 1.84 -8.78 -3.53
N LEU A 399 1.65 -8.20 -2.35
CA LEU A 399 0.32 -7.91 -1.80
C LEU A 399 -0.44 -6.92 -2.68
N ARG A 400 0.24 -5.95 -3.32
CA ARG A 400 -0.37 -5.03 -4.30
C ARG A 400 -1.08 -5.76 -5.45
N ASN A 401 -0.65 -6.97 -5.81
CA ASN A 401 -1.25 -7.73 -6.89
C ASN A 401 -2.66 -8.23 -6.54
N LEU A 402 -3.01 -8.34 -5.24
CA LEU A 402 -4.33 -8.81 -4.79
C LEU A 402 -5.49 -8.04 -5.42
N ASP A 403 -5.30 -6.74 -5.68
CA ASP A 403 -6.35 -5.88 -6.24
C ASP A 403 -6.81 -6.32 -7.64
N ALA A 404 -5.90 -6.95 -8.39
CA ALA A 404 -6.11 -7.50 -9.73
C ALA A 404 -6.48 -9.00 -9.73
N ILE A 405 -6.38 -9.69 -8.58
CA ILE A 405 -6.73 -11.10 -8.49
C ILE A 405 -8.25 -11.29 -8.38
N THR A 406 -8.80 -12.07 -9.31
CA THR A 406 -10.22 -12.43 -9.40
C THR A 406 -10.37 -13.95 -9.50
N PRO A 407 -10.39 -14.69 -8.38
CA PRO A 407 -10.67 -16.12 -8.37
C PRO A 407 -12.03 -16.43 -9.01
N ASP A 408 -12.16 -17.61 -9.62
CA ASP A 408 -13.41 -18.03 -10.24
C ASP A 408 -14.48 -18.21 -9.15
N GLY A 409 -15.52 -17.37 -9.17
CA GLY A 409 -16.57 -17.39 -8.15
C GLY A 409 -17.45 -18.65 -8.13
N ARG A 410 -17.34 -19.56 -9.12
CA ARG A 410 -17.99 -20.88 -9.04
C ARG A 410 -17.16 -21.85 -8.20
N LEU A 411 -15.84 -21.79 -8.34
CA LEU A 411 -14.90 -22.65 -7.62
C LEU A 411 -14.64 -22.11 -6.20
N PHE A 412 -14.60 -20.80 -6.04
CA PHE A 412 -14.32 -20.11 -4.79
C PHE A 412 -15.46 -19.15 -4.41
N PRO A 413 -16.68 -19.67 -4.14
CA PRO A 413 -17.86 -18.83 -3.92
C PRO A 413 -17.80 -17.97 -2.64
N GLY A 414 -16.86 -18.27 -1.74
CA GLY A 414 -16.61 -17.45 -0.56
C GLY A 414 -15.53 -16.39 -0.76
N PHE A 415 -15.08 -16.09 -1.98
CA PHE A 415 -14.09 -15.03 -2.21
C PHE A 415 -14.78 -13.73 -2.66
N ASP A 416 -14.58 -12.67 -1.89
CA ASP A 416 -15.10 -11.33 -2.10
C ASP A 416 -14.03 -10.29 -1.73
N ASP A 417 -14.31 -8.99 -1.94
CA ASP A 417 -13.33 -7.96 -1.61
C ASP A 417 -13.06 -7.88 -0.10
N ASN A 418 -14.04 -8.21 0.75
CA ASN A 418 -13.84 -8.28 2.19
C ASN A 418 -12.75 -9.30 2.57
N LEU A 419 -12.77 -10.48 1.95
CA LEU A 419 -11.71 -11.49 2.16
C LEU A 419 -10.38 -11.05 1.57
N ARG A 420 -10.38 -10.44 0.37
CA ARG A 420 -9.17 -9.91 -0.27
C ARG A 420 -8.45 -8.89 0.63
N GLN A 421 -9.19 -7.92 1.17
CA GLN A 421 -8.62 -6.94 2.08
C GLN A 421 -8.19 -7.58 3.40
N ALA A 422 -8.94 -8.58 3.88
CA ALA A 422 -8.57 -9.28 5.11
C ALA A 422 -7.26 -10.07 4.96
N PHE A 423 -7.01 -10.69 3.81
CA PHE A 423 -5.73 -11.33 3.47
C PHE A 423 -4.58 -10.34 3.48
N ARG A 424 -4.74 -9.18 2.85
CA ARG A 424 -3.73 -8.12 2.86
C ARG A 424 -3.42 -7.69 4.29
N GLN A 425 -4.46 -7.34 5.05
CA GLN A 425 -4.34 -6.83 6.41
C GLN A 425 -3.70 -7.85 7.37
N GLU A 426 -3.97 -9.15 7.23
CA GLU A 426 -3.32 -10.22 8.00
C GLU A 426 -1.79 -10.16 7.83
N THR A 427 -1.32 -10.10 6.58
CA THR A 427 0.11 -10.05 6.27
C THR A 427 0.75 -8.76 6.74
N GLU A 428 0.10 -7.64 6.49
CA GLU A 428 0.56 -6.33 6.94
C GLU A 428 0.71 -6.29 8.47
N LEU A 429 -0.26 -6.83 9.21
CA LEU A 429 -0.22 -6.86 10.68
C LEU A 429 0.87 -7.79 11.22
N LEU A 430 1.12 -8.93 10.57
CA LEU A 430 2.25 -9.80 10.93
C LEU A 430 3.57 -9.04 10.77
N PHE A 431 3.80 -8.42 9.62
CA PHE A 431 5.03 -7.67 9.35
C PHE A 431 5.18 -6.45 10.28
N ALA A 432 4.08 -5.69 10.48
CA ALA A 432 4.04 -4.57 11.41
C ALA A 432 4.31 -5.00 12.85
N SER A 433 3.95 -6.22 13.25
CA SER A 433 4.26 -6.74 14.58
C SER A 433 5.75 -7.05 14.74
N VAL A 434 6.41 -7.60 13.70
CA VAL A 434 7.86 -7.83 13.72
C VAL A 434 8.63 -6.51 13.86
N ILE A 435 8.19 -5.46 13.16
CA ILE A 435 8.82 -4.13 13.27
C ILE A 435 8.58 -3.50 14.64
N ARG A 436 7.31 -3.37 15.05
CA ARG A 436 6.94 -2.60 16.26
C ARG A 436 7.36 -3.26 17.56
N GLU A 437 7.36 -4.59 17.58
CA GLU A 437 7.78 -5.38 18.75
C GLU A 437 9.28 -5.77 18.67
N ASP A 438 10.00 -5.31 17.63
CA ASP A 438 11.40 -5.63 17.33
C ASP A 438 11.73 -7.14 17.40
N ARG A 439 10.83 -7.95 16.85
CA ARG A 439 10.96 -9.42 16.88
C ARG A 439 11.99 -9.91 15.88
N SER A 440 12.35 -11.18 16.03
CA SER A 440 13.13 -11.89 15.03
C SER A 440 12.41 -11.88 13.68
N VAL A 441 13.11 -11.56 12.60
CA VAL A 441 12.51 -11.65 11.25
C VAL A 441 12.14 -13.08 10.88
N LEU A 442 12.69 -14.09 11.56
CA LEU A 442 12.32 -15.49 11.38
C LEU A 442 10.86 -15.78 11.77
N ASP A 443 10.24 -14.92 12.59
CA ASP A 443 8.82 -15.02 12.93
C ASP A 443 7.90 -14.83 11.70
N LEU A 444 8.43 -14.24 10.62
CA LEU A 444 7.74 -14.19 9.33
C LEU A 444 7.60 -15.58 8.69
N LEU A 445 8.53 -16.50 8.96
CA LEU A 445 8.45 -17.88 8.47
C LEU A 445 7.58 -18.73 9.38
N ARG A 446 7.70 -18.56 10.71
CA ARG A 446 6.95 -19.36 11.68
C ARG A 446 6.63 -18.55 12.94
N THR A 447 5.35 -18.47 13.26
CA THR A 447 4.82 -17.80 14.45
C THR A 447 3.63 -18.61 14.98
N ASP A 448 3.40 -18.56 16.29
CA ASP A 448 2.27 -19.18 17.01
C ASP A 448 1.06 -18.24 17.10
N ARG A 449 1.12 -17.09 16.43
CA ARG A 449 0.10 -16.04 16.46
C ARG A 449 -0.28 -15.61 15.05
N VAL A 450 -1.58 -15.45 14.82
CA VAL A 450 -2.16 -14.91 13.59
C VAL A 450 -3.02 -13.69 13.91
N PHE A 451 -3.20 -12.77 12.95
CA PHE A 451 -4.09 -11.63 13.10
C PHE A 451 -5.39 -11.87 12.34
N LEU A 452 -6.51 -11.95 13.06
CA LEU A 452 -7.81 -12.30 12.48
C LEU A 452 -8.89 -11.28 12.82
N ASN A 453 -9.74 -11.02 11.84
CA ASN A 453 -11.12 -10.59 12.07
C ASN A 453 -12.08 -11.76 11.83
N GLU A 454 -13.38 -11.57 12.07
CA GLU A 454 -14.37 -12.64 11.90
C GLU A 454 -14.42 -13.18 10.47
N ARG A 455 -14.30 -12.30 9.46
CA ARG A 455 -14.36 -12.67 8.05
C ARG A 455 -13.27 -13.67 7.66
N LEU A 456 -12.05 -13.42 8.14
CA LEU A 456 -10.89 -14.27 7.89
C LEU A 456 -10.89 -15.53 8.76
N ALA A 457 -11.31 -15.40 10.03
CA ALA A 457 -11.42 -16.53 10.94
C ALA A 457 -12.39 -17.60 10.41
N LYS A 458 -13.57 -17.20 9.89
CA LYS A 458 -14.48 -18.15 9.24
C LYS A 458 -13.88 -18.78 7.98
N HIS A 459 -13.12 -18.01 7.19
CA HIS A 459 -12.43 -18.55 6.02
C HIS A 459 -11.38 -19.61 6.37
N TYR A 460 -10.73 -19.48 7.53
CA TYR A 460 -9.75 -20.43 8.06
C TYR A 460 -10.33 -21.49 9.01
N ASP A 461 -11.65 -21.53 9.20
CA ASP A 461 -12.33 -22.43 10.14
C ASP A 461 -11.86 -22.28 11.61
N ILE A 462 -11.44 -21.06 12.01
CA ILE A 462 -11.02 -20.73 13.37
C ILE A 462 -12.22 -20.17 14.15
N PRO A 463 -12.72 -20.85 15.20
CA PRO A 463 -13.91 -20.42 15.92
C PRO A 463 -13.65 -19.25 16.88
N HIS A 464 -14.73 -18.70 17.44
CA HIS A 464 -14.70 -17.73 18.55
C HIS A 464 -14.07 -16.35 18.26
N VAL A 465 -13.88 -16.00 16.98
CA VAL A 465 -13.48 -14.64 16.54
C VAL A 465 -14.70 -13.92 15.95
N TYR A 466 -15.08 -12.80 16.56
CA TYR A 466 -16.28 -12.04 16.18
C TYR A 466 -16.00 -10.56 15.90
N GLY A 467 -16.66 -9.97 14.92
CA GLY A 467 -16.54 -8.58 14.52
C GLY A 467 -15.41 -8.29 13.53
N THR A 468 -15.43 -7.06 12.99
CA THR A 468 -14.61 -6.64 11.86
C THR A 468 -13.17 -6.26 12.20
N ARG A 469 -12.91 -5.93 13.48
CA ARG A 469 -11.57 -5.54 13.95
C ARG A 469 -10.63 -6.73 14.01
N PHE A 470 -9.41 -6.53 13.53
CA PHE A 470 -8.33 -7.50 13.67
C PHE A 470 -7.84 -7.62 15.11
N ARG A 471 -7.45 -8.82 15.50
CA ARG A 471 -6.79 -9.09 16.79
C ARG A 471 -5.80 -10.24 16.67
N PRO A 472 -4.74 -10.25 17.51
CA PRO A 472 -3.90 -11.43 17.63
C PRO A 472 -4.72 -12.60 18.20
N VAL A 473 -4.56 -13.77 17.60
CA VAL A 473 -5.14 -15.04 18.03
C VAL A 473 -4.00 -16.05 18.12
N ALA A 474 -3.87 -16.70 19.27
CA ALA A 474 -2.91 -17.79 19.46
C ALA A 474 -3.38 -19.04 18.71
N LEU A 475 -2.45 -19.72 18.08
CA LEU A 475 -2.72 -20.89 17.24
C LEU A 475 -2.54 -22.19 18.02
N SER A 476 -3.46 -23.10 17.80
CA SER A 476 -3.28 -24.53 18.05
C SER A 476 -2.58 -25.20 16.86
N PRO A 477 -1.79 -26.27 17.07
CA PRO A 477 -1.12 -26.97 15.98
C PRO A 477 -2.06 -27.48 14.87
N GLU A 478 -3.32 -27.77 15.21
CA GLU A 478 -4.33 -28.32 14.31
C GLU A 478 -4.88 -27.29 13.31
N GLU A 479 -4.68 -25.99 13.53
CA GLU A 479 -5.23 -24.94 12.67
C GLU A 479 -4.44 -24.72 11.38
N HIS A 480 -3.24 -25.30 11.25
CA HIS A 480 -2.38 -25.17 10.05
C HIS A 480 -2.24 -23.71 9.56
N ARG A 481 -2.10 -22.75 10.48
CA ARG A 481 -1.88 -21.31 10.21
C ARG A 481 -0.58 -20.83 10.85
N GLY A 482 -0.21 -19.58 10.61
CA GLY A 482 1.04 -18.99 11.12
C GLY A 482 1.71 -18.09 10.08
N GLY A 483 3.03 -18.24 9.92
CA GLY A 483 3.87 -17.39 9.06
C GLY A 483 3.40 -17.27 7.60
N LEU A 484 4.15 -16.49 6.82
CA LEU A 484 3.78 -16.02 5.49
C LEU A 484 3.31 -17.12 4.53
N LEU A 485 3.93 -18.31 4.58
CA LEU A 485 3.63 -19.41 3.68
C LEU A 485 2.23 -20.02 3.86
N ARG A 486 1.58 -19.76 5.00
CA ARG A 486 0.23 -20.25 5.34
C ARG A 486 -0.86 -19.19 5.15
N GLN A 487 -0.51 -17.96 4.80
CA GLN A 487 -1.46 -16.85 4.68
C GLN A 487 -2.15 -16.85 3.32
N GLY A 488 -3.46 -16.57 3.34
CA GLY A 488 -4.31 -16.55 2.15
C GLY A 488 -3.85 -15.53 1.10
N SER A 489 -3.22 -14.43 1.51
CA SER A 489 -2.62 -13.44 0.61
C SER A 489 -1.58 -14.08 -0.32
N ILE A 490 -0.56 -14.72 0.26
CA ILE A 490 0.54 -15.35 -0.46
C ILE A 490 0.03 -16.53 -1.29
N LEU A 491 -0.82 -17.37 -0.71
CA LEU A 491 -1.41 -18.54 -1.38
C LEU A 491 -2.26 -18.13 -2.59
N THR A 492 -2.95 -16.99 -2.52
CA THR A 492 -3.77 -16.43 -3.59
C THR A 492 -2.95 -15.79 -4.70
N VAL A 493 -2.00 -14.90 -4.37
CA VAL A 493 -1.18 -14.21 -5.40
C VAL A 493 -0.22 -15.14 -6.13
N THR A 494 0.00 -16.33 -5.59
CA THR A 494 0.83 -17.39 -6.20
C THR A 494 0.01 -18.50 -6.87
N SER A 495 -1.29 -18.27 -7.09
CA SER A 495 -2.21 -19.23 -7.75
C SER A 495 -2.85 -18.62 -9.00
N TYR A 496 -3.45 -19.48 -9.83
CA TYR A 496 -4.34 -19.04 -10.90
C TYR A 496 -5.75 -18.84 -10.36
N ALA A 497 -6.59 -18.10 -11.11
CA ALA A 497 -7.98 -17.87 -10.73
C ALA A 497 -8.81 -19.16 -10.54
N THR A 498 -8.41 -20.27 -11.16
CA THR A 498 -9.17 -21.53 -11.16
C THR A 498 -8.48 -22.67 -10.41
N ARG A 499 -7.21 -22.54 -10.02
CA ARG A 499 -6.41 -23.64 -9.47
C ARG A 499 -5.13 -23.18 -8.80
N THR A 500 -4.56 -24.04 -7.95
CA THR A 500 -3.23 -23.87 -7.38
C THR A 500 -2.14 -23.88 -8.48
N SER A 501 -0.94 -23.40 -8.14
CA SER A 501 0.23 -23.46 -9.01
C SER A 501 1.50 -23.72 -8.19
N PRO A 502 1.93 -24.99 -8.05
CA PRO A 502 3.22 -25.33 -7.42
C PRO A 502 4.40 -24.59 -8.06
N VAL A 503 4.33 -24.36 -9.38
CA VAL A 503 5.36 -23.65 -10.14
C VAL A 503 5.51 -22.21 -9.65
N ILE A 504 4.40 -21.47 -9.56
CA ILE A 504 4.41 -20.05 -9.14
C ILE A 504 4.75 -19.94 -7.65
N ARG A 505 4.18 -20.83 -6.82
CA ARG A 505 4.46 -20.93 -5.37
C ARG A 505 5.94 -21.17 -5.10
N GLY A 506 6.51 -22.18 -5.75
CA GLY A 506 7.92 -22.54 -5.59
C GLY A 506 8.86 -21.48 -6.14
N HIS A 507 8.55 -20.90 -7.31
CA HIS A 507 9.27 -19.73 -7.83
C HIS A 507 9.25 -18.57 -6.81
N TRP A 508 8.10 -18.28 -6.20
CA TRP A 508 7.97 -17.25 -5.19
C TRP A 508 8.83 -17.55 -3.95
N ILE A 509 8.82 -18.78 -3.42
CA ILE A 509 9.67 -19.20 -2.30
C ILE A 509 11.15 -18.99 -2.62
N LEU A 510 11.60 -19.50 -3.77
CA LEU A 510 13.00 -19.43 -4.20
C LEU A 510 13.46 -17.97 -4.40
N LYS A 511 12.62 -17.14 -5.01
CA LYS A 511 12.94 -15.74 -5.32
C LYS A 511 12.84 -14.82 -4.10
N ASN A 512 11.80 -14.98 -3.29
CA ASN A 512 11.46 -14.01 -2.23
C ASN A 512 11.96 -14.43 -0.85
N LEU A 513 12.18 -15.72 -0.59
CA LEU A 513 12.66 -16.21 0.71
C LEU A 513 14.10 -16.73 0.66
N LEU A 514 14.53 -17.37 -0.43
CA LEU A 514 15.86 -18.01 -0.48
C LEU A 514 16.92 -17.24 -1.29
N GLY A 515 16.51 -16.26 -2.10
CA GLY A 515 17.43 -15.47 -2.90
C GLY A 515 18.08 -16.26 -4.04
N THR A 516 17.48 -17.38 -4.44
CA THR A 516 17.95 -18.27 -5.51
C THR A 516 16.89 -18.39 -6.60
N PRO A 517 16.51 -17.29 -7.28
CA PRO A 517 15.47 -17.35 -8.30
C PRO A 517 15.87 -18.35 -9.40
N PRO A 518 14.91 -19.13 -9.92
CA PRO A 518 15.16 -20.01 -11.06
C PRO A 518 15.54 -19.18 -12.30
N PRO A 519 16.27 -19.77 -13.27
CA PRO A 519 16.65 -19.06 -14.49
C PRO A 519 15.41 -18.64 -15.29
N PRO A 520 15.49 -17.56 -16.09
CA PRO A 520 14.38 -17.13 -16.93
C PRO A 520 13.98 -18.25 -17.91
N PRO A 521 12.70 -18.32 -18.32
CA PRO A 521 12.25 -19.33 -19.26
C PRO A 521 13.03 -19.23 -20.58
N PRO A 522 13.34 -20.36 -21.26
CA PRO A 522 14.02 -20.32 -22.54
C PRO A 522 13.23 -19.50 -23.57
N PRO A 523 13.90 -18.72 -24.44
CA PRO A 523 13.22 -18.09 -25.58
C PRO A 523 12.63 -19.18 -26.48
N ASN A 524 11.38 -18.98 -26.95
CA ASN A 524 10.64 -19.87 -27.86
C ASN A 524 10.12 -21.20 -27.26
N VAL A 525 9.76 -21.27 -25.99
CA VAL A 525 8.89 -22.37 -25.52
C VAL A 525 7.47 -22.12 -26.07
N PRO A 526 6.93 -22.99 -26.94
CA PRO A 526 5.55 -22.84 -27.42
C PRO A 526 4.57 -22.92 -26.25
N ALA A 527 3.45 -22.19 -26.34
CA ALA A 527 2.36 -22.34 -25.39
C ALA A 527 1.96 -23.81 -25.31
N LEU A 528 1.92 -24.36 -24.10
CA LEU A 528 1.59 -25.76 -23.88
C LEU A 528 0.12 -25.97 -24.25
N GLU A 529 -0.17 -27.08 -24.93
CA GLU A 529 -1.55 -27.48 -25.17
C GLU A 529 -2.21 -27.82 -23.83
N ASP A 530 -3.08 -26.92 -23.36
CA ASP A 530 -3.83 -27.00 -22.08
C ASP A 530 -4.70 -28.27 -21.93
N ASN A 531 -4.76 -29.12 -22.97
CA ASN A 531 -5.67 -30.26 -23.10
C ASN A 531 -4.98 -31.64 -23.14
N SER A 532 -3.64 -31.72 -22.96
CA SER A 532 -2.91 -33.00 -23.04
C SER A 532 -3.12 -33.93 -21.83
N VAL A 533 -3.62 -33.40 -20.71
CA VAL A 533 -3.84 -34.13 -19.45
C VAL A 533 -5.20 -33.76 -18.86
N SER A 534 -5.93 -34.74 -18.32
CA SER A 534 -7.25 -34.50 -17.74
C SER A 534 -7.21 -33.45 -16.63
N ALA A 535 -8.13 -32.49 -16.68
CA ALA A 535 -8.32 -31.50 -15.62
C ALA A 535 -8.78 -32.11 -14.29
N SER A 536 -9.19 -33.39 -14.28
CA SER A 536 -9.59 -34.12 -13.06
C SER A 536 -8.41 -34.72 -12.29
N LEU A 537 -7.20 -34.71 -12.84
CA LEU A 537 -6.02 -35.25 -12.16
C LEU A 537 -5.43 -34.21 -11.18
N PRO A 538 -4.83 -34.65 -10.07
CA PRO A 538 -4.14 -33.76 -9.15
C PRO A 538 -3.03 -32.97 -9.85
N ILE A 539 -2.75 -31.75 -9.40
CA ILE A 539 -1.79 -30.86 -10.08
C ILE A 539 -0.39 -31.48 -10.23
N ARG A 540 0.03 -32.31 -9.27
CA ARG A 540 1.29 -33.04 -9.30
C ARG A 540 1.40 -33.97 -10.50
N GLU A 541 0.36 -34.75 -10.77
CA GLU A 541 0.35 -35.68 -11.90
C GLU A 541 0.36 -34.93 -13.24
N ARG A 542 -0.36 -33.81 -13.30
CA ARG A 542 -0.35 -32.92 -14.46
C ARG A 542 1.04 -32.34 -14.73
N LEU A 543 1.73 -31.88 -13.70
CA LEU A 543 3.10 -31.37 -13.80
C LEU A 543 4.12 -32.48 -14.08
N ALA A 544 3.91 -33.71 -13.58
CA ALA A 544 4.78 -34.85 -13.88
C ALA A 544 4.78 -35.19 -15.37
N GLU A 545 3.61 -35.16 -16.02
CA GLU A 545 3.53 -35.31 -17.49
C GLU A 545 4.26 -34.16 -18.20
N HIS A 546 4.03 -32.92 -17.75
CA HIS A 546 4.68 -31.74 -18.32
C HIS A 546 6.22 -31.80 -18.22
N ARG A 547 6.75 -32.34 -17.13
CA ARG A 547 8.18 -32.51 -16.87
C ARG A 547 8.84 -33.63 -17.68
N LYS A 548 8.09 -34.44 -18.45
CA LYS A 548 8.71 -35.38 -19.40
C LYS A 548 9.54 -34.68 -20.47
N ASN A 549 9.24 -33.40 -20.76
CA ASN A 549 10.09 -32.58 -21.61
C ASN A 549 11.35 -32.14 -20.84
N ALA A 550 12.52 -32.60 -21.28
CA ALA A 550 13.80 -32.30 -20.65
C ALA A 550 14.11 -30.80 -20.53
N ALA A 551 13.64 -29.98 -21.48
CA ALA A 551 13.81 -28.53 -21.42
C ALA A 551 13.05 -27.92 -20.22
N CYS A 552 11.81 -28.36 -20.00
CA CYS A 552 10.98 -27.92 -18.88
C CYS A 552 11.46 -28.49 -17.54
N ALA A 553 11.90 -29.76 -17.52
CA ALA A 553 12.36 -30.44 -16.31
C ALA A 553 13.49 -29.68 -15.60
N SER A 554 14.41 -29.06 -16.33
CA SER A 554 15.57 -28.33 -15.79
C SER A 554 15.20 -27.31 -14.70
N CYS A 555 14.13 -26.54 -14.92
CA CYS A 555 13.68 -25.51 -13.99
C CYS A 555 12.64 -26.07 -13.01
N HIS A 556 11.73 -26.92 -13.48
CA HIS A 556 10.66 -27.50 -12.66
C HIS A 556 11.17 -28.45 -11.57
N ASN A 557 12.31 -29.12 -11.79
CA ASN A 557 12.95 -29.93 -10.75
C ASN A 557 13.39 -29.11 -9.53
N VAL A 558 13.57 -27.80 -9.71
CA VAL A 558 13.98 -26.87 -8.64
C VAL A 558 12.76 -26.13 -8.06
N MET A 559 11.85 -25.66 -8.93
CA MET A 559 10.70 -24.86 -8.50
C MET A 559 9.56 -25.70 -7.93
N ASP A 560 9.21 -26.82 -8.54
CA ASP A 560 7.98 -27.52 -8.17
C ASP A 560 8.04 -28.12 -6.76
N PRO A 561 9.14 -28.74 -6.28
CA PRO A 561 9.20 -29.35 -4.96
C PRO A 561 8.83 -28.43 -3.78
N PRO A 562 9.36 -27.20 -3.64
CA PRO A 562 8.92 -26.31 -2.55
C PRO A 562 7.46 -25.86 -2.73
N GLY A 563 6.99 -25.73 -3.97
CA GLY A 563 5.58 -25.40 -4.23
C GLY A 563 4.61 -26.53 -3.90
N PHE A 564 5.00 -27.79 -4.13
CA PHE A 564 4.19 -28.96 -3.82
C PHE A 564 3.90 -29.10 -2.32
N ALA A 565 4.81 -28.66 -1.47
CA ALA A 565 4.62 -28.67 -0.02
C ALA A 565 3.45 -27.80 0.45
N LEU A 566 2.97 -26.88 -0.41
CA LEU A 566 1.80 -26.03 -0.15
C LEU A 566 0.51 -26.58 -0.74
N GLU A 567 0.48 -27.76 -1.38
CA GLU A 567 -0.72 -28.25 -2.06
C GLU A 567 -1.87 -28.66 -1.13
N ASN A 568 -1.62 -28.76 0.18
CA ASN A 568 -2.68 -28.82 1.19
C ASN A 568 -3.44 -27.50 1.33
N PHE A 569 -3.04 -26.43 0.64
CA PHE A 569 -3.81 -25.19 0.52
C PHE A 569 -4.35 -25.03 -0.90
N ASP A 570 -5.66 -24.79 -1.02
CA ASP A 570 -6.30 -24.47 -2.29
C ASP A 570 -5.85 -23.09 -2.84
N ALA A 571 -6.42 -22.67 -3.97
CA ALA A 571 -6.02 -21.43 -4.65
C ALA A 571 -6.35 -20.15 -3.86
N VAL A 572 -7.22 -20.22 -2.84
CA VAL A 572 -7.57 -19.09 -1.96
C VAL A 572 -7.12 -19.33 -0.52
N GLY A 573 -6.29 -20.33 -0.27
CA GLY A 573 -5.67 -20.58 1.03
C GLY A 573 -6.50 -21.39 2.03
N ARG A 574 -7.55 -22.10 1.59
CA ARG A 574 -8.24 -23.08 2.45
C ARG A 574 -7.47 -24.38 2.55
N TRP A 575 -7.50 -24.99 3.72
CA TRP A 575 -6.87 -26.29 3.94
C TRP A 575 -7.66 -27.41 3.24
N ARG A 576 -6.95 -28.37 2.66
CA ARG A 576 -7.51 -29.54 1.99
C ARG A 576 -6.61 -30.77 2.15
N THR A 577 -7.23 -31.93 2.20
CA THR A 577 -6.55 -33.25 2.21
C THR A 577 -6.78 -34.04 0.92
N SER A 578 -7.71 -33.59 0.06
CA SER A 578 -8.00 -34.20 -1.23
C SER A 578 -8.27 -33.16 -2.32
N GLU A 579 -7.91 -33.48 -3.56
CA GLU A 579 -8.20 -32.74 -4.79
C GLU A 579 -8.95 -33.65 -5.76
N HIS A 580 -10.12 -33.22 -6.24
CA HIS A 580 -10.96 -34.03 -7.15
C HIS A 580 -11.29 -35.45 -6.63
N GLY A 581 -11.36 -35.62 -5.30
CA GLY A 581 -11.62 -36.92 -4.65
C GLY A 581 -10.39 -37.80 -4.47
N LEU A 582 -9.21 -37.34 -4.88
CA LEU A 582 -7.93 -38.03 -4.71
C LEU A 582 -7.13 -37.39 -3.57
N PRO A 583 -6.38 -38.16 -2.76
CA PRO A 583 -5.53 -37.61 -1.72
C PRO A 583 -4.48 -36.63 -2.27
N VAL A 584 -4.22 -35.55 -1.53
CA VAL A 584 -3.14 -34.61 -1.85
C VAL A 584 -1.79 -35.24 -1.49
N ASP A 585 -0.87 -35.29 -2.45
CA ASP A 585 0.55 -35.57 -2.20
C ASP A 585 1.31 -34.24 -2.07
N ALA A 586 1.66 -33.88 -0.83
CA ALA A 586 2.42 -32.69 -0.48
C ALA A 586 3.91 -32.98 -0.21
N THR A 587 4.45 -34.09 -0.73
CA THR A 587 5.89 -34.39 -0.62
C THR A 587 6.70 -33.35 -1.38
N GLY A 588 7.49 -32.57 -0.69
CA GLY A 588 8.30 -31.48 -1.23
C GLY A 588 9.79 -31.69 -1.04
N GLY A 589 10.53 -30.65 -1.37
CA GLY A 589 11.98 -30.61 -1.17
C GLY A 589 12.53 -29.22 -1.43
N LEU A 590 13.81 -29.02 -1.09
CA LEU A 590 14.56 -27.81 -1.41
C LEU A 590 15.71 -28.12 -2.39
N PRO A 591 16.27 -27.11 -3.07
CA PRO A 591 17.35 -27.30 -4.04
C PRO A 591 18.64 -27.90 -3.47
N ASP A 592 18.79 -27.94 -2.14
CA ASP A 592 19.91 -28.58 -1.46
C ASP A 592 19.78 -30.12 -1.38
N GLY A 593 18.69 -30.68 -1.89
CA GLY A 593 18.40 -32.10 -1.89
C GLY A 593 17.67 -32.59 -0.63
N SER A 594 17.32 -31.69 0.29
CA SER A 594 16.43 -32.06 1.39
C SER A 594 15.04 -32.40 0.89
N GLU A 595 14.47 -33.48 1.42
CA GLU A 595 13.10 -33.92 1.16
C GLU A 595 12.28 -33.78 2.44
N PHE A 596 11.01 -33.40 2.30
CA PHE A 596 10.11 -33.22 3.43
C PHE A 596 8.65 -33.37 3.02
N LEU A 597 7.77 -33.46 4.02
CA LEU A 597 6.34 -33.55 3.81
C LEU A 597 5.65 -32.26 4.25
N GLY A 598 4.86 -31.67 3.35
CA GLY A 598 3.95 -30.58 3.67
C GLY A 598 4.62 -29.28 4.12
N ILE A 599 3.79 -28.36 4.58
CA ILE A 599 4.20 -27.01 4.97
C ILE A 599 5.10 -27.00 6.21
N GLU A 600 4.83 -27.88 7.18
CA GLU A 600 5.64 -28.00 8.40
C GLU A 600 7.08 -28.41 8.07
N GLY A 601 7.23 -29.34 7.11
CA GLY A 601 8.51 -29.76 6.59
C GLY A 601 9.26 -28.66 5.84
N LEU A 602 8.54 -27.89 5.00
CA LEU A 602 9.11 -26.75 4.27
C LEU A 602 9.63 -25.68 5.24
N GLU A 603 8.82 -25.28 6.23
CA GLU A 603 9.23 -24.30 7.23
C GLU A 603 10.43 -24.77 8.05
N ALA A 604 10.44 -26.04 8.48
CA ALA A 604 11.58 -26.61 9.17
C ALA A 604 12.85 -26.58 8.30
N GLY A 605 12.72 -26.88 7.00
CA GLY A 605 13.82 -26.78 6.04
C GLY A 605 14.37 -25.37 5.91
N LEU A 606 13.49 -24.37 5.78
CA LEU A 606 13.89 -22.96 5.72
C LEU A 606 14.56 -22.49 7.03
N LEU A 607 14.02 -22.89 8.17
CA LEU A 607 14.56 -22.53 9.50
C LEU A 607 15.86 -23.27 9.85
N ASN A 608 16.19 -24.38 9.17
CA ASN A 608 17.48 -25.04 9.31
C ASN A 608 18.63 -24.26 8.64
N ARG A 609 18.30 -23.30 7.76
CA ARG A 609 19.23 -22.39 7.08
C ARG A 609 18.73 -20.95 7.17
N PRO A 610 18.59 -20.40 8.39
CA PRO A 610 17.99 -19.09 8.62
C PRO A 610 18.81 -17.97 7.95
N ASP A 611 20.11 -18.19 7.75
CA ASP A 611 21.03 -17.30 7.06
C ASP A 611 20.57 -16.96 5.64
N LEU A 612 19.95 -17.91 4.91
CA LEU A 612 19.46 -17.67 3.55
C LEU A 612 18.28 -16.70 3.53
N PHE A 613 17.34 -16.88 4.46
CA PHE A 613 16.18 -15.99 4.57
C PHE A 613 16.58 -14.60 5.03
N VAL A 614 17.37 -14.51 6.11
CA VAL A 614 17.82 -13.22 6.66
C VAL A 614 18.67 -12.46 5.63
N ARG A 615 19.52 -13.16 4.89
CA ARG A 615 20.28 -12.57 3.78
C ARG A 615 19.36 -12.06 2.68
N THR A 616 18.39 -12.85 2.23
CA THR A 616 17.46 -12.45 1.17
C THR A 616 16.66 -11.23 1.58
N LEU A 617 16.12 -11.21 2.80
CA LEU A 617 15.44 -10.04 3.36
C LEU A 617 16.37 -8.81 3.40
N THR A 618 17.62 -8.98 3.83
CA THR A 618 18.63 -7.91 3.85
C THR A 618 18.91 -7.38 2.44
N GLU A 619 19.03 -8.25 1.44
CA GLU A 619 19.21 -7.87 0.03
C GLU A 619 17.99 -7.09 -0.51
N LYS A 620 16.77 -7.50 -0.15
CA LYS A 620 15.54 -6.79 -0.52
C LYS A 620 15.46 -5.41 0.14
N LEU A 621 15.73 -5.33 1.44
CA LEU A 621 15.77 -4.07 2.18
C LEU A 621 16.84 -3.14 1.60
N MET A 622 18.04 -3.64 1.30
CA MET A 622 19.11 -2.86 0.71
C MET A 622 18.75 -2.38 -0.71
N THR A 623 18.13 -3.23 -1.52
CA THR A 623 17.61 -2.83 -2.84
C THR A 623 16.63 -1.67 -2.72
N PHE A 624 15.67 -1.78 -1.79
CA PHE A 624 14.66 -0.75 -1.55
C PHE A 624 15.26 0.54 -0.96
N ALA A 625 16.18 0.44 0.00
CA ALA A 625 16.82 1.58 0.66
C ALA A 625 17.68 2.40 -0.31
N LEU A 626 18.47 1.71 -1.14
CA LEU A 626 19.34 2.36 -2.12
C LEU A 626 18.56 2.75 -3.40
N GLY A 627 17.44 2.07 -3.68
CA GLY A 627 16.70 2.11 -4.95
C GLY A 627 17.57 1.76 -6.16
N ARG A 628 18.44 0.76 -5.98
CA ARG A 628 19.17 0.10 -7.06
C ARG A 628 19.24 -1.38 -6.73
N GLY A 629 19.46 -2.23 -7.75
CA GLY A 629 19.79 -3.63 -7.50
C GLY A 629 21.07 -3.76 -6.65
N VAL A 630 21.12 -4.77 -5.79
CA VAL A 630 22.37 -5.14 -5.10
C VAL A 630 23.39 -5.68 -6.11
N GLU A 631 24.65 -5.31 -5.91
CA GLU A 631 25.79 -5.66 -6.74
C GLU A 631 26.73 -6.64 -6.00
N PRO A 632 27.65 -7.34 -6.69
CA PRO A 632 28.63 -8.20 -6.03
C PRO A 632 29.48 -7.48 -4.97
N SER A 633 29.71 -6.19 -5.13
CA SER A 633 30.42 -5.31 -4.17
C SER A 633 29.68 -5.19 -2.82
N ASP A 634 28.35 -5.22 -2.83
CA ASP A 634 27.52 -5.09 -1.62
C ASP A 634 27.59 -6.35 -0.73
N ALA A 635 28.04 -7.49 -1.28
CA ALA A 635 28.01 -8.78 -0.61
C ALA A 635 28.79 -8.80 0.72
N SER A 636 29.85 -7.98 0.85
CA SER A 636 30.59 -7.85 2.12
C SER A 636 29.73 -7.19 3.20
N ALA A 637 29.07 -6.07 2.87
CA ALA A 637 28.19 -5.34 3.77
C ALA A 637 27.00 -6.23 4.19
N ILE A 638 26.35 -6.90 3.24
CA ILE A 638 25.25 -7.82 3.52
C ILE A 638 25.68 -8.92 4.51
N ARG A 639 26.83 -9.57 4.29
CA ARG A 639 27.33 -10.61 5.20
C ARG A 639 27.62 -10.07 6.61
N GLN A 640 28.10 -8.83 6.73
CA GLN A 640 28.32 -8.20 8.03
C GLN A 640 27.00 -7.93 8.76
N ILE A 641 25.99 -7.43 8.04
CA ILE A 641 24.64 -7.19 8.58
C ILE A 641 24.02 -8.51 9.06
N VAL A 642 24.08 -9.57 8.24
CA VAL A 642 23.54 -10.89 8.60
C VAL A 642 24.23 -11.46 9.85
N ARG A 643 25.56 -11.36 9.96
CA ARG A 643 26.29 -11.80 11.17
C ARG A 643 25.94 -10.96 12.41
N ARG A 644 25.77 -9.65 12.24
CA ARG A 644 25.32 -8.77 13.34
C ARG A 644 23.90 -9.15 13.77
N ALA A 645 23.01 -9.44 12.83
CA ALA A 645 21.65 -9.88 13.10
C ALA A 645 21.64 -11.22 13.84
N GLU A 646 22.43 -12.20 13.40
CA GLU A 646 22.57 -13.51 14.08
C GLU A 646 23.00 -13.36 15.56
N ALA A 647 23.93 -12.45 15.85
CA ALA A 647 24.33 -12.17 17.23
C ALA A 647 23.25 -11.46 18.08
N ASN A 648 22.17 -10.98 17.47
CA ASN A 648 21.08 -10.23 18.11
C ASN A 648 19.70 -10.81 17.73
N ASP A 649 19.61 -12.15 17.69
CA ASP A 649 18.38 -12.92 17.49
C ASP A 649 17.61 -12.60 16.19
N HIS A 650 18.33 -12.13 15.18
CA HIS A 650 17.79 -11.68 13.90
C HIS A 650 16.71 -10.59 14.02
N SER A 651 16.79 -9.74 15.05
CA SER A 651 15.89 -8.59 15.25
C SER A 651 15.86 -7.66 14.04
N PHE A 652 14.68 -7.15 13.70
CA PHE A 652 14.49 -6.25 12.56
C PHE A 652 15.31 -4.96 12.72
N SER A 653 15.31 -4.35 13.91
CA SER A 653 16.06 -3.12 14.18
C SER A 653 17.56 -3.30 13.96
N THR A 654 18.12 -4.47 14.30
CA THR A 654 19.55 -4.76 14.07
C THR A 654 19.90 -4.80 12.58
N ILE A 655 19.02 -5.37 11.75
CA ILE A 655 19.20 -5.39 10.29
C ILE A 655 19.16 -3.96 9.73
N ILE A 656 18.18 -3.16 10.16
CA ILE A 656 18.06 -1.75 9.73
C ILE A 656 19.26 -0.94 10.17
N SER A 657 19.67 -1.01 11.44
CA SER A 657 20.85 -0.32 11.96
C SER A 657 22.11 -0.72 11.19
N GLY A 658 22.32 -2.02 10.94
CA GLY A 658 23.46 -2.49 10.14
C GLY A 658 23.44 -1.97 8.70
N LEU A 659 22.25 -1.87 8.08
CA LEU A 659 22.08 -1.36 6.72
C LEU A 659 22.39 0.13 6.65
N VAL A 660 21.79 0.96 7.51
CA VAL A 660 21.94 2.42 7.42
C VAL A 660 23.38 2.85 7.73
N THR A 661 24.10 2.12 8.56
CA THR A 661 25.52 2.38 8.86
C THR A 661 26.49 1.69 7.89
N SER A 662 26.00 1.09 6.80
CA SER A 662 26.86 0.35 5.86
C SER A 662 27.49 1.26 4.80
N GLU A 663 28.65 0.86 4.26
CA GLU A 663 29.34 1.59 3.18
C GLU A 663 28.40 1.87 1.97
N PRO A 664 27.60 0.92 1.44
CA PRO A 664 26.67 1.20 0.34
C PRO A 664 25.60 2.25 0.64
N PHE A 665 25.18 2.38 1.91
CA PHE A 665 24.17 3.36 2.30
C PHE A 665 24.78 4.75 2.51
N MET A 666 25.95 4.81 3.16
CA MET A 666 26.60 6.07 3.54
C MET A 666 27.43 6.71 2.42
N MET A 667 27.77 5.93 1.40
CA MET A 667 28.67 6.35 0.33
C MET A 667 28.04 6.15 -1.06
N ARG A 668 28.70 6.72 -2.08
CA ARG A 668 28.37 6.56 -3.49
C ARG A 668 29.64 6.61 -4.33
N MET A 669 29.59 6.06 -5.54
CA MET A 669 30.66 6.16 -6.55
C MET A 669 30.33 7.23 -7.60
N THR A 670 31.28 8.12 -7.90
CA THR A 670 31.19 9.10 -8.99
C THR A 670 31.11 8.43 -10.37
N GLU A 671 30.55 9.14 -11.36
CA GLU A 671 30.37 8.62 -12.73
C GLU A 671 31.67 8.25 -13.41
#